data_AF-A0A8H5NDH6-F1
#
_entry.id   AF-A0A8H5NDH6-F1
#
_cell.length_a   1.000
_cell.length_b   1.000
_cell.length_c   1.000
_cell.angle_alpha   90.00
_cell.angle_beta   90.00
_cell.angle_gamma   90.00
#
_symmetry.space_group_name_H-M   'P 1'
#
loop_
_entity.id
_entity.type
_entity.pdbx_description
1 polymer ?
#
loop_
_entity_poly.entity_id
_entity_poly.type
_entity_poly.pdbx_seq_one_letter_code
_entity_poly.pdbx_strand_id
1 'polypeptide(L)'
;MSDPAAREDLTKRLLPSMTLANGVESLPSAAQARTASTSDDSLTRFQVPGVAVVTGGLGTIALTVVRALLQHGLTGLMLLDLDVNSESAMSKLDDLRKDFPERTIEAASVDVTDEEAVGQIMASTVEKLGALDYLVCFAGIVNCTHALDLSLQVFRKLLDVNTTGSFICAQAAAREMVKANAGGRIIFIASISAHRVNYPQPQVAYNTSKGALLMLKSSLAAEWARYGITVNSISPGYMDTILNEGEGLADARRSWAERNPSGRMGMPEELSGMVVLLCSKAGSYINGSDMVVDGGGIPITKSRLIIYDKNINGYSEATPRLLTRQVRLHQKFVSIFGILLIGLIASFVYERINLIQTFYQNAPSRITKVNNIGKYEVKFEDQIRSCEDVLLIEEYHLAILACDPGRERHNTVMGVFAGNVTKNAELWAYDYTITDGSDAESLKRIKLAGFPHASDFHTLGMAFDLETSNLFVVSHAVAGSRIELFNLDIGSLTASYIQTIQHPLINAPNSIASINGREFYVTNDHYITKKQSFLLSNLETYLSLPTGRVVQVSLKDSDIDVKVVAWVPFANGIEIINSSTVAVASSSRAAIYMFNTSDATTFKETSRIKLPFIPDNLSGSGRKLMIAGHGHLPALAKFTQSRRFCNDPFEYERADPTIKESCRELQAVSWVSEWSETEGLKHLYVDTEYPSSSTAVRDAGKGVGIISGLYAKGILIWRDAK
;
A
#
# COMPACT_ATOMS: atom_id res chain seq x y z
N MET A 1 -2.44 40.00 -3.80
CA MET A 1 -1.63 41.09 -4.36
C MET A 1 -2.48 42.34 -4.30
N SER A 2 -2.10 43.28 -3.44
CA SER A 2 -2.84 44.53 -3.17
C SER A 2 -2.60 45.64 -4.20
N ASP A 3 -1.69 45.42 -5.15
CA ASP A 3 -1.42 46.34 -6.26
C ASP A 3 -1.60 45.61 -7.61
N PRO A 4 -2.56 46.05 -8.46
CA PRO A 4 -2.76 45.53 -9.81
C PRO A 4 -1.59 45.78 -10.77
N ALA A 5 -0.83 46.87 -10.62
CA ALA A 5 0.31 47.20 -11.48
C ALA A 5 1.42 46.14 -11.36
N ALA A 6 1.62 45.62 -10.15
CA ALA A 6 2.58 44.57 -9.86
C ALA A 6 2.31 43.23 -10.58
N ARG A 7 1.11 43.00 -11.16
CA ARG A 7 0.81 41.77 -11.93
C ARG A 7 1.39 41.81 -13.34
N GLU A 8 1.39 42.97 -13.99
CA GLU A 8 1.92 43.12 -15.36
C GLU A 8 3.45 42.97 -15.36
N ASP A 9 4.11 43.47 -14.31
CA ASP A 9 5.54 43.30 -14.09
C ASP A 9 5.98 41.84 -13.93
N LEU A 10 5.10 40.92 -13.48
CA LEU A 10 5.43 39.48 -13.38
C LEU A 10 5.66 38.84 -14.75
N THR A 11 5.06 39.38 -15.81
CA THR A 11 5.23 38.88 -17.19
C THR A 11 6.55 39.31 -17.81
N LYS A 12 7.16 40.38 -17.28
CA LYS A 12 8.41 40.98 -17.80
C LYS A 12 9.62 40.68 -16.91
N ARG A 13 9.43 40.05 -15.74
CA ARG A 13 10.53 39.80 -14.79
C ARG A 13 11.52 38.76 -15.34
N LEU A 14 12.81 39.07 -15.17
CA LEU A 14 13.86 38.06 -15.25
C LEU A 14 13.92 37.35 -13.90
N LEU A 15 13.82 36.01 -13.92
CA LEU A 15 13.96 35.24 -12.69
C LEU A 15 15.43 35.25 -12.26
N PRO A 16 15.76 35.75 -11.05
CA PRO A 16 17.10 35.56 -10.52
C PRO A 16 17.39 34.06 -10.37
N SER A 17 18.59 33.63 -10.76
CA SER A 17 19.02 32.25 -10.61
C SER A 17 19.89 32.10 -9.36
N MET A 18 19.61 31.07 -8.56
CA MET A 18 20.50 30.70 -7.47
C MET A 18 21.85 30.29 -8.05
N THR A 19 22.94 30.85 -7.54
CA THR A 19 24.29 30.42 -7.90
C THR A 19 24.74 29.32 -6.92
N LEU A 20 25.03 28.13 -7.44
CA LEU A 20 25.58 27.02 -6.65
C LEU A 20 27.11 27.04 -6.70
N ALA A 21 27.76 26.38 -5.74
CA ALA A 21 29.19 26.13 -5.81
C ALA A 21 29.53 25.35 -7.09
N ASN A 22 30.56 25.79 -7.83
CA ASN A 22 30.95 25.20 -9.12
C ASN A 22 31.95 24.04 -8.99
N GLY A 23 32.39 23.71 -7.77
CA GLY A 23 33.35 22.65 -7.48
C GLY A 23 34.81 22.94 -7.87
N VAL A 24 35.12 24.14 -8.38
CA VAL A 24 36.45 24.51 -8.91
C VAL A 24 37.09 25.66 -8.11
N GLU A 25 36.30 26.59 -7.58
CA GLU A 25 36.77 27.59 -6.60
C GLU A 25 36.75 26.99 -5.20
N SER A 26 37.85 27.13 -4.47
CA SER A 26 37.94 26.68 -3.08
C SER A 26 36.91 27.44 -2.25
N LEU A 27 35.78 26.79 -1.93
CA LEU A 27 35.07 27.04 -0.67
C LEU A 27 36.12 27.35 0.39
N PRO A 28 35.97 28.40 1.24
CA PRO A 28 36.98 28.77 2.22
C PRO A 28 37.45 27.49 2.90
N SER A 29 38.73 27.16 2.62
CA SER A 29 39.24 25.79 2.55
C SER A 29 38.47 24.88 3.50
N ALA A 30 37.54 24.08 2.97
CA ALA A 30 36.85 23.04 3.73
C ALA A 30 37.96 22.29 4.45
N ALA A 31 38.11 22.54 5.76
CA ALA A 31 39.36 22.40 6.50
C ALA A 31 40.15 21.27 5.88
N GLN A 32 41.17 21.61 5.06
CA GLN A 32 41.83 20.66 4.15
C GLN A 32 41.87 19.32 4.85
N ALA A 33 41.47 18.25 4.16
CA ALA A 33 41.68 16.90 4.64
C ALA A 33 43.18 16.70 4.86
N ARG A 34 43.67 17.24 5.99
CA ARG A 34 44.98 17.02 6.54
C ARG A 34 44.90 15.54 6.82
N THR A 35 45.70 14.79 6.07
CA THR A 35 46.08 13.41 6.37
C THR A 35 45.99 13.23 7.87
N ALA A 36 45.11 12.33 8.33
CA ALA A 36 44.79 12.12 9.73
C ALA A 36 46.10 12.16 10.53
N SER A 37 46.36 13.33 11.09
CA SER A 37 47.43 13.52 12.04
C SER A 37 47.08 12.60 13.20
N THR A 38 48.06 12.05 13.89
CA THR A 38 47.83 11.38 15.17
C THR A 38 47.13 12.30 16.20
N SER A 39 46.94 13.58 15.87
CA SER A 39 46.16 14.60 16.58
C SER A 39 44.70 14.80 16.10
N ASP A 40 44.17 14.09 15.10
CA ASP A 40 42.73 14.13 14.73
C ASP A 40 41.97 13.00 15.47
N ASP A 41 42.02 13.07 16.79
CA ASP A 41 41.36 12.10 17.67
C ASP A 41 39.84 12.35 17.76
N SER A 42 39.13 11.48 18.48
CA SER A 42 37.69 11.61 18.65
C SER A 42 37.25 12.90 19.35
N LEU A 43 38.11 13.50 20.18
CA LEU A 43 37.79 14.71 20.93
C LEU A 43 37.95 15.96 20.06
N THR A 44 39.01 16.03 19.23
CA THR A 44 39.24 17.18 18.34
C THR A 44 38.16 17.35 17.28
N ARG A 45 37.49 16.26 16.87
CA ARG A 45 36.38 16.32 15.89
C ARG A 45 35.15 17.08 16.39
N PHE A 46 34.92 17.09 17.71
CA PHE A 46 33.79 17.74 18.36
C PHE A 46 34.18 19.04 19.07
N GLN A 47 35.41 19.54 18.87
CA GLN A 47 35.76 20.89 19.33
C GLN A 47 35.01 21.94 18.52
N VAL A 48 34.69 23.05 19.19
CA VAL A 48 33.96 24.21 18.65
C VAL A 48 34.77 25.48 18.93
N PRO A 49 35.96 25.66 18.32
CA PRO A 49 36.74 26.89 18.49
C PRO A 49 36.08 28.07 17.77
N GLY A 50 36.30 29.30 18.24
CA GLY A 50 35.80 30.52 17.57
C GLY A 50 34.72 31.23 18.35
N VAL A 51 33.89 32.00 17.64
CA VAL A 51 32.90 32.92 18.22
C VAL A 51 31.48 32.54 17.86
N ALA A 52 30.61 32.46 18.86
CA ALA A 52 29.18 32.20 18.68
C ALA A 52 28.32 33.39 19.08
N VAL A 53 27.29 33.65 18.30
CA VAL A 53 26.14 34.48 18.68
C VAL A 53 24.96 33.57 19.00
N VAL A 54 24.30 33.80 20.13
CA VAL A 54 23.12 33.01 20.55
C VAL A 54 21.97 33.95 20.86
N THR A 55 20.88 33.86 20.10
CA THR A 55 19.66 34.65 20.35
C THR A 55 18.73 33.95 21.33
N GLY A 56 18.03 34.69 22.20
CA GLY A 56 17.34 34.11 23.36
C GLY A 56 18.32 33.43 24.32
N GLY A 57 19.56 33.95 24.37
CA GLY A 57 20.72 33.29 24.96
C GLY A 57 20.64 33.09 26.48
N LEU A 58 19.75 33.82 27.16
CA LEU A 58 19.57 33.75 28.61
C LEU A 58 18.41 32.83 29.03
N GLY A 59 17.76 32.17 28.06
CA GLY A 59 16.78 31.12 28.30
C GLY A 59 17.43 29.83 28.84
N THR A 60 16.68 29.05 29.64
CA THR A 60 17.20 27.85 30.33
C THR A 60 17.84 26.83 29.38
N ILE A 61 17.20 26.55 28.24
CA ILE A 61 17.73 25.61 27.24
C ILE A 61 18.98 26.20 26.56
N ALA A 62 18.93 27.49 26.21
CA ALA A 62 20.05 28.17 25.56
C ALA A 62 21.30 28.18 26.45
N LEU A 63 21.16 28.49 27.74
CA LEU A 63 22.26 28.47 28.71
C LEU A 63 22.91 27.07 28.84
N THR A 64 22.10 26.02 28.81
CA THR A 64 22.60 24.63 28.84
C THR A 64 23.48 24.34 27.63
N VAL A 65 23.01 24.72 26.45
CA VAL A 65 23.75 24.55 25.18
C VAL A 65 24.98 25.44 25.11
N VAL A 66 24.89 26.69 25.57
CA VAL A 66 25.99 27.64 25.63
C VAL A 66 27.13 27.11 26.49
N ARG A 67 26.81 26.56 27.67
CA ARG A 67 27.81 25.90 28.53
C ARG A 67 28.50 24.75 27.80
N ALA A 68 27.76 23.93 27.05
CA ALA A 68 28.35 22.86 26.26
C ALA A 68 29.28 23.39 25.15
N LEU A 69 28.91 24.48 24.45
CA LEU A 69 29.78 25.10 23.46
C LEU A 69 31.09 25.61 24.10
N LEU A 70 31.01 26.27 25.26
CA LEU A 70 32.18 26.73 26.02
C LEU A 70 33.07 25.58 26.49
N GLN A 71 32.48 24.49 26.98
CA GLN A 71 33.18 23.24 27.35
C GLN A 71 33.89 22.60 26.15
N HIS A 72 33.32 22.72 24.95
CA HIS A 72 33.88 22.20 23.70
C HIS A 72 34.87 23.16 23.02
N GLY A 73 35.25 24.26 23.66
CA GLY A 73 36.36 25.10 23.22
C GLY A 73 35.98 26.43 22.59
N LEU A 74 34.70 26.85 22.67
CA LEU A 74 34.27 28.15 22.19
C LEU A 74 35.05 29.27 22.91
N THR A 75 35.64 30.18 22.15
CA THR A 75 36.55 31.22 22.67
C THR A 75 35.85 32.55 22.93
N GLY A 76 34.83 32.87 22.14
CA GLY A 76 34.02 34.07 22.32
C GLY A 76 32.52 33.79 22.20
N LEU A 77 31.72 34.51 22.98
CA LEU A 77 30.28 34.32 23.04
C LEU A 77 29.57 35.67 23.15
N MET A 78 28.59 35.90 22.28
CA MET A 78 27.66 37.01 22.36
C MET A 78 26.25 36.48 22.60
N LEU A 79 25.67 36.80 23.76
CA LEU A 79 24.30 36.45 24.12
C LEU A 79 23.34 37.60 23.79
N LEU A 80 22.36 37.34 22.94
CA LEU A 80 21.33 38.31 22.57
C LEU A 80 20.01 37.94 23.24
N ASP A 81 19.41 38.89 23.94
CA ASP A 81 18.10 38.72 24.58
C ASP A 81 17.38 40.08 24.66
N LEU A 82 16.10 40.11 25.06
CA LEU A 82 15.37 41.38 25.15
C LEU A 82 15.90 42.27 26.28
N ASP A 83 16.18 41.67 27.45
CA ASP A 83 16.67 42.39 28.62
C ASP A 83 17.84 41.65 29.27
N VAL A 84 19.05 42.17 29.04
CA VAL A 84 20.29 41.65 29.61
C VAL A 84 20.69 42.34 30.94
N ASN A 85 19.98 43.42 31.31
CA ASN A 85 20.28 44.22 32.50
C ASN A 85 19.40 43.89 33.70
N SER A 86 18.41 43.01 33.54
CA SER A 86 17.65 42.48 34.68
C SER A 86 18.55 41.74 35.68
N GLU A 87 18.18 41.76 36.96
CA GLU A 87 18.94 41.08 38.02
C GLU A 87 19.17 39.58 37.72
N SER A 88 18.15 38.89 37.19
CA SER A 88 18.27 37.50 36.79
C SER A 88 19.22 37.30 35.59
N ALA A 89 19.17 38.19 34.59
CA ALA A 89 20.07 38.14 33.44
C ALA A 89 21.53 38.35 33.87
N MET A 90 21.79 39.37 34.69
CA MET A 90 23.13 39.66 35.22
C MET A 90 23.67 38.49 36.04
N SER A 91 22.86 37.90 36.93
CA SER A 91 23.27 36.72 37.70
C SER A 91 23.68 35.54 36.81
N LYS A 92 22.90 35.25 35.75
CA LYS A 92 23.23 34.17 34.79
C LYS A 92 24.52 34.46 34.02
N LEU A 93 24.75 35.72 33.65
CA LEU A 93 25.97 36.15 32.96
C LEU A 93 27.20 36.04 33.87
N ASP A 94 27.07 36.47 35.12
CA ASP A 94 28.15 36.39 36.11
C ASP A 94 28.50 34.93 36.42
N ASP A 95 27.51 34.04 36.55
CA ASP A 95 27.73 32.60 36.69
C ASP A 95 28.49 32.02 35.49
N LEU A 96 28.10 32.36 34.25
CA LEU A 96 28.81 31.91 33.05
C LEU A 96 30.25 32.41 33.00
N ARG A 97 30.48 33.70 33.31
CA ARG A 97 31.82 34.30 33.34
C ARG A 97 32.70 33.67 34.43
N LYS A 98 32.11 33.34 35.57
CA LYS A 98 32.79 32.66 36.67
C LYS A 98 33.14 31.22 36.32
N ASP A 99 32.24 30.50 35.65
CA ASP A 99 32.46 29.11 35.22
C ASP A 99 33.52 29.02 34.11
N PHE A 100 33.65 30.08 33.28
CA PHE A 100 34.52 30.11 32.11
C PHE A 100 35.37 31.41 32.03
N PRO A 101 36.27 31.66 33.00
CA PRO A 101 36.99 32.93 33.11
C PRO A 101 37.97 33.19 31.95
N GLU A 102 38.38 32.14 31.25
CA GLU A 102 39.29 32.22 30.08
C GLU A 102 38.57 32.51 28.76
N ARG A 103 37.25 32.77 28.80
CA ARG A 103 36.40 32.99 27.62
C ARG A 103 35.84 34.40 27.62
N THR A 104 35.73 35.02 26.45
CA THR A 104 35.13 36.35 26.32
C THR A 104 33.62 36.22 26.16
N ILE A 105 32.86 36.59 27.21
CA ILE A 105 31.40 36.47 27.24
C ILE A 105 30.77 37.87 27.35
N GLU A 106 30.12 38.26 26.25
CA GLU A 106 29.39 39.51 26.09
C GLU A 106 27.89 39.25 25.95
N ALA A 107 27.08 40.27 26.25
CA ALA A 107 25.64 40.22 26.05
C ALA A 107 25.11 41.57 25.58
N ALA A 108 24.04 41.55 24.80
CA ALA A 108 23.38 42.75 24.30
C ALA A 108 21.86 42.61 24.29
N SER A 109 21.18 43.68 24.71
CA SER A 109 19.73 43.80 24.59
C SER A 109 19.35 44.09 23.14
N VAL A 110 18.49 43.25 22.55
CA VAL A 110 17.98 43.44 21.19
C VAL A 110 16.64 42.72 20.99
N ASP A 111 15.72 43.38 20.29
CA ASP A 111 14.58 42.71 19.69
C ASP A 111 15.00 42.11 18.35
N VAL A 112 14.86 40.79 18.21
CA VAL A 112 15.25 40.09 16.99
C VAL A 112 14.44 40.51 15.76
N THR A 113 13.31 41.20 15.93
CA THR A 113 12.52 41.76 14.83
C THR A 113 13.05 43.11 14.33
N ASP A 114 14.03 43.72 15.02
CA ASP A 114 14.66 44.98 14.61
C ASP A 114 15.88 44.70 13.71
N GLU A 115 15.71 44.87 12.40
CA GLU A 115 16.75 44.62 11.40
C GLU A 115 18.01 45.48 11.63
N GLU A 116 17.85 46.75 11.98
CA GLU A 116 18.96 47.68 12.11
C GLU A 116 19.78 47.36 13.36
N ALA A 117 19.10 47.17 14.50
CA ALA A 117 19.77 46.85 15.77
C ALA A 117 20.50 45.50 15.68
N VAL A 118 19.89 44.48 15.08
CA VAL A 118 20.54 43.18 14.86
C VAL A 118 21.78 43.33 13.97
N GLY A 119 21.69 44.09 12.88
CA GLY A 119 22.83 44.36 12.00
C GLY A 119 24.01 45.02 12.73
N GLN A 120 23.73 46.04 13.55
CA GLN A 120 24.73 46.74 14.35
C GLN A 120 25.42 45.81 15.37
N ILE A 121 24.66 44.93 16.02
CA ILE A 121 25.19 44.00 17.02
C ILE A 121 26.05 42.90 16.38
N MET A 122 25.67 42.38 15.21
CA MET A 122 26.51 41.40 14.50
C MET A 122 27.86 42.02 14.10
N ALA A 123 27.86 43.26 13.61
CA ALA A 123 29.09 44.00 13.31
C ALA A 123 29.92 44.26 14.57
N SER A 124 29.29 44.70 15.66
CA SER A 124 29.97 44.91 16.95
C SER A 124 30.52 43.61 17.54
N THR A 125 29.89 42.47 17.28
CA THR A 125 30.39 41.15 17.69
C THR A 125 31.72 40.86 17.00
N VAL A 126 31.81 41.08 15.70
CA VAL A 126 33.06 40.90 14.94
C VAL A 126 34.14 41.87 15.44
N GLU A 127 33.78 43.12 15.75
CA GLU A 127 34.72 44.11 16.27
C GLU A 127 35.27 43.72 17.66
N LYS A 128 34.39 43.28 18.58
CA LYS A 128 34.75 42.98 19.97
C LYS A 128 35.38 41.61 20.15
N LEU A 129 34.86 40.60 19.45
CA LEU A 129 35.23 39.19 19.63
C LEU A 129 36.12 38.67 18.49
N GLY A 130 36.31 39.44 17.42
CA GLY A 130 37.25 39.17 16.33
C GLY A 130 36.71 38.30 15.19
N ALA A 131 35.59 37.59 15.40
CA ALA A 131 34.99 36.70 14.41
C ALA A 131 33.49 36.49 14.66
N LEU A 132 32.82 35.84 13.71
CA LEU A 132 31.46 35.31 13.86
C LEU A 132 31.39 33.99 13.09
N ASP A 133 31.59 32.88 13.80
CA ASP A 133 31.67 31.53 13.21
C ASP A 133 30.33 30.79 13.31
N TYR A 134 29.60 31.06 14.39
CA TYR A 134 28.39 30.34 14.74
C TYR A 134 27.24 31.28 15.08
N LEU A 135 26.05 31.01 14.55
CA LEU A 135 24.80 31.60 15.00
C LEU A 135 23.85 30.49 15.45
N VAL A 136 23.34 30.57 16.68
CA VAL A 136 22.32 29.66 17.19
C VAL A 136 21.09 30.44 17.63
N CYS A 137 19.97 30.24 16.92
CA CYS A 137 18.75 31.01 17.15
C CYS A 137 17.80 30.28 18.11
N PHE A 138 17.87 30.58 19.42
CA PHE A 138 16.88 30.11 20.41
C PHE A 138 15.70 31.07 20.60
N ALA A 139 15.83 32.34 20.20
CA ALA A 139 14.76 33.32 20.38
C ALA A 139 13.44 32.81 19.79
N GLY A 140 12.40 32.80 20.62
CA GLY A 140 11.07 32.40 20.19
C GLY A 140 10.04 32.49 21.30
N ILE A 141 8.79 32.68 20.89
CA ILE A 141 7.62 32.81 21.76
C ILE A 141 6.57 31.76 21.40
N VAL A 142 5.78 31.35 22.40
CA VAL A 142 4.69 30.38 22.26
C VAL A 142 3.37 31.03 22.67
N ASN A 143 2.28 30.58 22.05
CA ASN A 143 0.93 30.93 22.45
C ASN A 143 0.01 29.72 22.24
N CYS A 144 -0.73 29.38 23.29
CA CYS A 144 -1.75 28.33 23.28
C CYS A 144 -3.13 29.01 23.30
N THR A 145 -3.76 29.14 22.16
CA THR A 145 -5.10 29.71 22.00
C THR A 145 -5.81 28.97 20.87
N HIS A 146 -7.09 28.64 21.09
CA HIS A 146 -7.91 28.01 20.06
C HIS A 146 -7.95 28.89 18.80
N ALA A 147 -7.90 28.25 17.64
CA ALA A 147 -7.76 28.96 16.36
C ALA A 147 -8.90 29.95 16.10
N LEU A 148 -10.11 29.69 16.62
CA LEU A 148 -11.28 30.58 16.50
C LEU A 148 -11.14 31.87 17.33
N ASP A 149 -10.39 31.81 18.43
CA ASP A 149 -10.23 32.91 19.39
C ASP A 149 -8.89 33.64 19.22
N LEU A 150 -8.03 33.14 18.33
CA LEU A 150 -6.70 33.68 18.12
C LEU A 150 -6.77 34.98 17.30
N SER A 151 -6.28 36.08 17.89
CA SER A 151 -6.20 37.36 17.18
C SER A 151 -5.10 37.34 16.10
N LEU A 152 -5.35 38.03 14.98
CA LEU A 152 -4.36 38.17 13.92
C LEU A 152 -3.09 38.90 14.37
N GLN A 153 -3.20 39.80 15.35
CA GLN A 153 -2.04 40.48 15.93
C GLN A 153 -1.10 39.48 16.62
N VAL A 154 -1.66 38.55 17.41
CA VAL A 154 -0.89 37.50 18.06
C VAL A 154 -0.30 36.56 17.01
N PHE A 155 -1.09 36.14 16.01
CA PHE A 155 -0.60 35.29 14.91
C PHE A 155 0.60 35.93 14.18
N ARG A 156 0.51 37.22 13.84
CA ARG A 156 1.60 37.98 13.21
C ARG A 156 2.82 38.09 14.12
N LYS A 157 2.63 38.43 15.40
CA LYS A 157 3.73 38.54 16.36
C LYS A 157 4.52 37.23 16.50
N LEU A 158 3.85 36.06 16.53
CA LEU A 158 4.53 34.77 16.57
C LEU A 158 5.36 34.50 15.32
N LEU A 159 4.83 34.78 14.13
CA LEU A 159 5.59 34.67 12.89
C LEU A 159 6.78 35.63 12.85
N ASP A 160 6.55 36.87 13.29
CA ASP A 160 7.56 37.92 13.26
C ASP A 160 8.75 37.57 14.16
N VAL A 161 8.49 37.17 15.41
CA VAL A 161 9.58 36.78 16.33
C VAL A 161 10.21 35.45 15.91
N ASN A 162 9.41 34.39 15.72
CA ASN A 162 9.97 33.04 15.55
C ASN A 162 10.59 32.82 14.16
N THR A 163 10.03 33.44 13.11
CA THR A 163 10.43 33.22 11.71
C THR A 163 11.18 34.43 11.16
N THR A 164 10.57 35.62 11.14
CA THR A 164 11.20 36.82 10.57
C THR A 164 12.45 37.20 11.35
N GLY A 165 12.40 37.22 12.67
CA GLY A 165 13.55 37.56 13.53
C GLY A 165 14.71 36.56 13.38
N SER A 166 14.39 35.27 13.26
CA SER A 166 15.38 34.24 12.93
C SER A 166 16.06 34.51 11.56
N PHE A 167 15.28 34.92 10.56
CA PHE A 167 15.82 35.28 9.24
C PHE A 167 16.70 36.55 9.31
N ILE A 168 16.25 37.59 10.00
CA ILE A 168 17.01 38.85 10.21
C ILE A 168 18.38 38.53 10.82
N CYS A 169 18.39 37.75 11.91
CA CYS A 169 19.62 37.34 12.58
C CYS A 169 20.53 36.52 11.65
N ALA A 170 19.97 35.53 10.95
CA ALA A 170 20.74 34.69 10.03
C ALA A 170 21.31 35.47 8.85
N GLN A 171 20.55 36.41 8.28
CA GLN A 171 21.00 37.25 7.19
C GLN A 171 22.13 38.19 7.64
N ALA A 172 22.00 38.83 8.81
CA ALA A 172 23.03 39.70 9.36
C ALA A 172 24.33 38.92 9.65
N ALA A 173 24.23 37.75 10.30
CA ALA A 173 25.37 36.88 10.54
C ALA A 173 26.03 36.39 9.24
N ALA A 174 25.24 35.94 8.26
CA ALA A 174 25.76 35.47 6.97
C ALA A 174 26.49 36.59 6.20
N ARG A 175 26.01 37.84 6.29
CA ARG A 175 26.71 39.00 5.69
C ARG A 175 28.11 39.16 6.30
N GLU A 176 28.26 39.04 7.61
CA GLU A 176 29.57 39.11 8.27
C GLU A 176 30.46 37.90 7.92
N MET A 177 29.92 36.68 7.93
CA MET A 177 30.64 35.46 7.52
C MET A 177 31.17 35.54 6.07
N VAL A 178 30.36 36.08 5.16
CA VAL A 178 30.73 36.28 3.75
C VAL A 178 31.80 37.37 3.61
N LYS A 179 31.66 38.50 4.33
CA LYS A 179 32.68 39.56 4.35
C LYS A 179 34.04 39.04 4.83
N ALA A 180 34.04 38.16 5.82
CA ALA A 180 35.25 37.53 6.36
C ALA A 180 35.81 36.40 5.47
N ASN A 181 35.03 35.90 4.50
CA ASN A 181 35.36 34.75 3.66
C ASN A 181 35.83 33.52 4.47
N ALA A 182 35.17 33.25 5.60
CA ALA A 182 35.55 32.19 6.54
C ALA A 182 34.56 31.00 6.57
N GLY A 183 33.41 31.12 5.90
CA GLY A 183 32.28 30.20 6.06
C GLY A 183 31.59 30.41 7.41
N GLY A 184 30.83 29.40 7.86
CA GLY A 184 30.19 29.45 9.19
C GLY A 184 29.10 28.39 9.38
N ARG A 185 28.48 28.38 10.56
CA ARG A 185 27.36 27.48 10.88
C ARG A 185 26.20 28.30 11.46
N ILE A 186 25.01 28.06 10.93
CA ILE A 186 23.77 28.66 11.42
C ILE A 186 22.82 27.53 11.82
N ILE A 187 22.29 27.61 13.04
CA ILE A 187 21.41 26.61 13.62
C ILE A 187 20.13 27.28 14.08
N PHE A 188 18.99 26.85 13.53
CA PHE A 188 17.67 27.26 14.01
C PHE A 188 17.11 26.25 14.99
N ILE A 189 16.55 26.74 16.10
CA ILE A 189 15.79 25.89 17.02
C ILE A 189 14.33 25.89 16.56
N ALA A 190 13.96 24.84 15.82
CA ALA A 190 12.61 24.55 15.38
C ALA A 190 11.81 23.92 16.53
N SER A 191 11.03 22.86 16.26
CA SER A 191 10.25 22.12 17.26
C SER A 191 9.59 20.91 16.59
N ILE A 192 9.26 19.86 17.34
CA ILE A 192 8.32 18.84 16.86
C ILE A 192 6.99 19.43 16.36
N SER A 193 6.61 20.61 16.85
CA SER A 193 5.45 21.39 16.39
C SER A 193 5.53 21.80 14.91
N ALA A 194 6.73 21.81 14.33
CA ALA A 194 6.93 22.07 12.90
C ALA A 194 6.53 20.88 12.03
N HIS A 195 6.49 19.67 12.61
CA HIS A 195 6.27 18.41 11.91
C HIS A 195 4.91 17.78 12.18
N ARG A 196 4.31 18.10 13.34
CA ARG A 196 3.03 17.54 13.76
C ARG A 196 2.21 18.54 14.55
N VAL A 197 0.91 18.26 14.64
CA VAL A 197 0.01 18.93 15.57
C VAL A 197 0.32 18.44 16.98
N ASN A 198 0.51 19.38 17.90
CA ASN A 198 0.68 19.09 19.31
C ASN A 198 -0.69 18.77 19.92
N TYR A 199 -0.72 17.80 20.82
CA TYR A 199 -1.90 17.47 21.59
C TYR A 199 -1.50 17.43 23.07
N PRO A 200 -2.33 17.97 23.98
CA PRO A 200 -3.64 18.60 23.75
C PRO A 200 -3.62 20.09 23.33
N GLN A 201 -2.44 20.71 23.15
CA GLN A 201 -2.33 22.17 23.00
C GLN A 201 -2.88 22.72 21.67
N PRO A 202 -3.84 23.66 21.69
CA PRO A 202 -4.23 24.42 20.51
C PRO A 202 -3.24 25.58 20.29
N GLN A 203 -2.35 25.47 19.31
CA GLN A 203 -1.26 26.45 19.11
C GLN A 203 -0.90 26.66 17.62
N VAL A 204 -1.91 26.94 16.79
CA VAL A 204 -1.76 27.02 15.33
C VAL A 204 -0.69 28.02 14.87
N ALA A 205 -0.58 29.20 15.50
CA ALA A 205 0.43 30.20 15.15
C ALA A 205 1.87 29.71 15.42
N TYR A 206 2.08 29.09 16.59
CA TYR A 206 3.39 28.56 16.96
C TYR A 206 3.83 27.46 16.00
N ASN A 207 2.96 26.47 15.76
CA ASN A 207 3.24 25.37 14.82
C ASN A 207 3.54 25.89 13.42
N THR A 208 2.76 26.85 12.93
CA THR A 208 3.00 27.48 11.61
C THR A 208 4.35 28.17 11.57
N SER A 209 4.71 28.95 12.60
CA SER A 209 5.99 29.65 12.66
C SER A 209 7.20 28.70 12.72
N LYS A 210 7.10 27.58 13.46
CA LYS A 210 8.17 26.58 13.51
C LYS A 210 8.23 25.74 12.23
N GLY A 211 7.10 25.50 11.57
CA GLY A 211 7.05 24.90 10.23
C GLY A 211 7.74 25.77 9.17
N ALA A 212 7.54 27.09 9.23
CA ALA A 212 8.20 28.04 8.33
C ALA A 212 9.74 28.00 8.47
N LEU A 213 10.27 27.81 9.68
CA LEU A 213 11.71 27.65 9.91
C LEU A 213 12.32 26.47 9.15
N LEU A 214 11.60 25.34 9.00
CA LEU A 214 12.13 24.18 8.28
C LEU A 214 12.38 24.48 6.79
N MET A 215 11.49 25.25 6.16
CA MET A 215 11.67 25.68 4.78
C MET A 215 12.72 26.79 4.69
N LEU A 216 12.67 27.79 5.58
CA LEU A 216 13.67 28.85 5.64
C LEU A 216 15.10 28.28 5.70
N LYS A 217 15.34 27.35 6.63
CA LYS A 217 16.59 26.61 6.76
C LYS A 217 17.01 25.96 5.44
N SER A 218 16.09 25.31 4.74
CA SER A 218 16.40 24.57 3.51
C SER A 218 16.77 25.51 2.36
N SER A 219 16.10 26.66 2.24
CA SER A 219 16.45 27.69 1.26
C SER A 219 17.83 28.30 1.54
N LEU A 220 18.07 28.73 2.78
CA LEU A 220 19.33 29.36 3.17
C LEU A 220 20.51 28.39 3.05
N ALA A 221 20.32 27.12 3.38
CA ALA A 221 21.32 26.07 3.20
C ALA A 221 21.77 25.94 1.74
N ALA A 222 20.82 26.00 0.79
CA ALA A 222 21.12 25.91 -0.64
C ALA A 222 21.81 27.18 -1.15
N GLU A 223 21.29 28.36 -0.77
CA GLU A 223 21.80 29.66 -1.22
C GLU A 223 23.20 29.97 -0.68
N TRP A 224 23.50 29.59 0.56
CA TRP A 224 24.73 29.98 1.24
C TRP A 224 25.81 28.90 1.26
N ALA A 225 25.52 27.69 0.74
CA ALA A 225 26.52 26.63 0.58
C ALA A 225 27.77 27.10 -0.19
N ARG A 226 27.60 27.97 -1.20
CA ARG A 226 28.70 28.54 -1.99
C ARG A 226 29.68 29.39 -1.18
N TYR A 227 29.29 29.85 0.00
CA TYR A 227 30.11 30.66 0.90
C TYR A 227 30.75 29.82 2.01
N GLY A 228 30.58 28.49 2.00
CA GLY A 228 31.04 27.62 3.10
C GLY A 228 30.19 27.71 4.37
N ILE A 229 28.99 28.29 4.28
CA ILE A 229 28.03 28.41 5.38
C ILE A 229 27.06 27.24 5.32
N THR A 230 26.91 26.52 6.43
CA THR A 230 25.86 25.49 6.56
C THR A 230 24.72 26.01 7.41
N VAL A 231 23.49 25.69 7.03
CA VAL A 231 22.28 26.07 7.76
C VAL A 231 21.48 24.81 8.08
N ASN A 232 21.27 24.55 9.37
CA ASN A 232 20.53 23.38 9.85
C ASN A 232 19.49 23.80 10.89
N SER A 233 18.59 22.89 11.22
CA SER A 233 17.65 23.07 12.34
C SER A 233 17.69 21.89 13.29
N ILE A 234 17.32 22.15 14.54
CA ILE A 234 17.05 21.13 15.54
C ILE A 234 15.59 21.25 15.93
N SER A 235 14.89 20.13 16.01
CA SER A 235 13.47 20.06 16.39
C SER A 235 13.32 19.32 17.72
N PRO A 236 13.39 20.04 18.87
CA PRO A 236 13.16 19.47 20.19
C PRO A 236 11.74 18.93 20.36
N GLY A 237 11.63 17.82 21.09
CA GLY A 237 10.39 17.37 21.72
C GLY A 237 9.97 18.23 22.92
N TYR A 238 9.10 17.69 23.77
CA TYR A 238 8.79 18.32 25.05
C TYR A 238 9.99 18.23 25.98
N MET A 239 10.56 19.39 26.35
CA MET A 239 11.73 19.48 27.23
C MET A 239 11.31 19.81 28.66
N ASP A 240 11.89 19.11 29.61
CA ASP A 240 11.66 19.30 31.04
C ASP A 240 12.45 20.52 31.50
N THR A 241 11.75 21.62 31.71
CA THR A 241 12.33 22.89 32.16
C THR A 241 11.48 23.43 33.29
N ILE A 242 12.06 24.28 34.13
CA ILE A 242 11.35 24.96 35.23
C ILE A 242 10.08 25.69 34.74
N LEU A 243 10.06 26.15 33.48
CA LEU A 243 8.89 26.80 32.86
C LEU A 243 7.69 25.86 32.61
N ASN A 244 7.93 24.55 32.65
CA ASN A 244 6.91 23.51 32.51
C ASN A 244 6.54 22.87 33.86
N GLU A 245 7.00 23.42 35.00
CA GLU A 245 6.71 22.92 36.35
C GLU A 245 5.48 23.62 36.96
N GLY A 246 4.77 22.94 37.86
CA GLY A 246 3.60 23.46 38.58
C GLY A 246 2.36 22.58 38.49
N GLU A 247 1.47 22.66 39.49
CA GLU A 247 0.28 21.80 39.59
C GLU A 247 -0.66 21.93 38.38
N GLY A 248 -0.81 23.13 37.81
CA GLY A 248 -1.65 23.39 36.64
C GLY A 248 -1.15 22.78 35.32
N LEU A 249 0.07 22.24 35.30
CA LEU A 249 0.66 21.58 34.12
C LEU A 249 0.82 20.07 34.30
N ALA A 250 0.48 19.51 35.47
CA ALA A 250 0.70 18.10 35.79
C ALA A 250 0.02 17.14 34.80
N ASP A 251 -1.24 17.43 34.42
CA ASP A 251 -1.98 16.61 33.46
C ASP A 251 -1.42 16.71 32.04
N ALA A 252 -0.99 17.91 31.63
CA ALA A 252 -0.34 18.11 30.34
C ALA A 252 1.00 17.36 30.27
N ARG A 253 1.84 17.46 31.32
CA ARG A 253 3.10 16.72 31.43
C ARG A 253 2.90 15.21 31.38
N ARG A 254 1.91 14.70 32.11
CA ARG A 254 1.55 13.28 32.08
C ARG A 254 1.16 12.87 30.66
N SER A 255 0.28 13.63 30.01
CA SER A 255 -0.14 13.35 28.63
C SER A 255 1.02 13.43 27.64
N TRP A 256 2.00 14.32 27.84
CA TRP A 256 3.17 14.42 26.97
C TRP A 256 4.10 13.21 27.14
N ALA A 257 4.35 12.80 28.39
CA ALA A 257 5.19 11.65 28.71
C ALA A 257 4.55 10.33 28.24
N GLU A 258 3.26 10.09 28.51
CA GLU A 258 2.53 8.88 28.09
C GLU A 258 2.49 8.69 26.58
N ARG A 259 2.49 9.80 25.82
CA ARG A 259 2.45 9.79 24.35
C ARG A 259 3.83 9.82 23.71
N ASN A 260 4.88 9.95 24.50
CA ASN A 260 6.25 9.83 24.04
C ASN A 260 6.67 8.36 24.18
N PRO A 261 7.17 7.69 23.13
CA PRO A 261 7.64 6.30 23.24
C PRO A 261 8.73 6.10 24.30
N SER A 262 9.54 7.12 24.60
CA SER A 262 10.51 7.08 25.70
C SER A 262 9.87 7.19 27.09
N GLY A 263 8.56 7.41 27.18
CA GLY A 263 7.81 7.50 28.43
C GLY A 263 8.14 8.72 29.29
N ARG A 264 8.87 9.70 28.75
CA ARG A 264 9.36 10.88 29.47
C ARG A 264 9.50 12.10 28.57
N MET A 265 9.67 13.25 29.21
CA MET A 265 10.15 14.47 28.57
C MET A 265 11.68 14.42 28.43
N GLY A 266 12.21 15.16 27.45
CA GLY A 266 13.65 15.30 27.24
C GLY A 266 14.28 16.24 28.26
N MET A 267 15.53 16.02 28.65
CA MET A 267 16.29 16.98 29.44
C MET A 267 16.96 18.01 28.51
N PRO A 268 17.06 19.30 28.88
CA PRO A 268 17.71 20.32 28.07
C PRO A 268 19.14 19.94 27.62
N GLU A 269 19.87 19.21 28.47
CA GLU A 269 21.22 18.71 28.21
C GLU A 269 21.29 17.81 26.98
N GLU A 270 20.21 17.08 26.66
CA GLU A 270 20.12 16.16 25.53
C GLU A 270 20.13 16.89 24.17
N LEU A 271 19.92 18.21 24.15
CA LEU A 271 20.07 19.04 22.95
C LEU A 271 21.52 19.45 22.68
N SER A 272 22.36 19.49 23.72
CA SER A 272 23.72 20.01 23.64
C SER A 272 24.58 19.24 22.65
N GLY A 273 24.50 17.91 22.66
CA GLY A 273 25.28 17.06 21.75
C GLY A 273 24.98 17.34 20.28
N MET A 274 23.73 17.66 19.94
CA MET A 274 23.34 17.97 18.57
C MET A 274 23.85 19.34 18.12
N VAL A 275 23.79 20.35 18.99
CA VAL A 275 24.35 21.68 18.68
C VAL A 275 25.86 21.61 18.53
N VAL A 276 26.56 20.91 19.43
CA VAL A 276 28.01 20.68 19.34
C VAL A 276 28.37 19.97 18.03
N LEU A 277 27.64 18.91 17.65
CA LEU A 277 27.85 18.23 16.37
C LEU A 277 27.77 19.22 15.21
N LEU A 278 26.71 20.03 15.13
CA LEU A 278 26.47 20.95 14.03
C LEU A 278 27.43 22.16 13.99
N CYS A 279 27.96 22.59 15.15
CA CYS A 279 28.99 23.64 15.21
C CYS A 279 30.42 23.10 14.97
N SER A 280 30.66 21.80 15.20
CA SER A 280 32.00 21.21 15.10
C SER A 280 32.37 20.74 13.69
N LYS A 281 33.61 20.27 13.53
CA LYS A 281 34.09 19.61 12.30
C LYS A 281 33.27 18.36 11.97
N ALA A 282 32.74 17.64 12.96
CA ALA A 282 31.91 16.46 12.73
C ALA A 282 30.62 16.75 11.94
N GLY A 283 30.09 17.98 12.02
CA GLY A 283 28.93 18.44 11.27
C GLY A 283 29.24 19.10 9.92
N SER A 284 30.50 19.09 9.45
CA SER A 284 30.93 19.93 8.32
C SER A 284 30.24 19.64 6.98
N TYR A 285 29.62 18.47 6.83
CA TYR A 285 28.86 18.08 5.63
C TYR A 285 27.36 17.92 5.89
N ILE A 286 26.89 18.31 7.07
CA ILE A 286 25.47 18.36 7.42
C ILE A 286 24.99 19.77 7.04
N ASN A 287 24.19 19.87 5.98
CA ASN A 287 23.63 21.14 5.52
C ASN A 287 22.18 20.94 5.06
N GLY A 288 21.29 21.85 5.42
CA GLY A 288 19.86 21.76 5.10
C GLY A 288 19.09 20.69 5.88
N SER A 289 19.70 20.07 6.89
CA SER A 289 19.08 19.00 7.69
C SER A 289 18.27 19.55 8.85
N ASP A 290 17.23 18.83 9.23
CA ASP A 290 16.52 19.02 10.51
C ASP A 290 16.79 17.80 11.41
N MET A 291 17.29 18.06 12.62
CA MET A 291 17.63 17.03 13.59
C MET A 291 16.55 16.97 14.66
N VAL A 292 15.67 15.98 14.58
CA VAL A 292 14.60 15.75 15.56
C VAL A 292 15.20 15.11 16.82
N VAL A 293 14.98 15.74 17.98
CA VAL A 293 15.45 15.25 19.29
C VAL A 293 14.24 15.20 20.24
N ASP A 294 13.49 14.10 20.18
CA ASP A 294 12.16 14.02 20.81
C ASP A 294 11.82 12.69 21.49
N GLY A 295 12.78 11.76 21.63
CA GLY A 295 12.54 10.46 22.25
C GLY A 295 11.63 9.52 21.44
N GLY A 296 11.44 9.77 20.14
CA GLY A 296 10.56 9.00 19.25
C GLY A 296 9.14 9.55 19.17
N GLY A 297 8.90 10.77 19.67
CA GLY A 297 7.58 11.41 19.69
C GLY A 297 6.94 11.57 18.31
N ILE A 298 7.71 11.78 17.24
CA ILE A 298 7.22 11.81 15.86
C ILE A 298 7.34 10.40 15.23
N PRO A 299 6.25 9.81 14.70
CA PRO A 299 6.34 8.58 13.92
C PRO A 299 7.22 8.79 12.68
N ILE A 300 8.21 7.92 12.44
CA ILE A 300 9.07 7.95 11.25
C ILE A 300 8.18 7.72 10.01
N THR A 301 7.76 8.79 9.35
CA THR A 301 7.11 8.72 8.04
C THR A 301 8.19 8.91 6.98
N LYS A 302 8.37 7.91 6.11
CA LYS A 302 9.27 7.99 4.94
C LYS A 302 8.93 9.24 4.13
N SER A 303 9.81 10.23 4.15
CA SER A 303 9.62 11.50 3.45
C SER A 303 9.58 11.26 1.95
N ARG A 304 8.51 11.76 1.30
CA ARG A 304 8.31 11.75 -0.15
C ARG A 304 9.42 12.53 -0.85
N LEU A 305 10.16 11.86 -1.72
CA LEU A 305 11.08 12.48 -2.67
C LEU A 305 10.25 13.15 -3.77
N ILE A 306 10.19 14.48 -3.79
CA ILE A 306 9.68 15.24 -4.93
C ILE A 306 10.83 15.34 -5.95
N ILE A 307 10.72 14.59 -7.06
CA ILE A 307 11.71 14.64 -8.13
C ILE A 307 11.35 15.80 -9.06
N TYR A 308 12.22 16.81 -9.12
CA TYR A 308 12.25 17.79 -10.22
C TYR A 308 13.10 17.19 -11.36
N ASP A 309 12.47 16.93 -12.49
CA ASP A 309 13.15 16.58 -13.73
C ASP A 309 13.71 17.84 -14.39
N LYS A 310 15.02 17.85 -14.67
CA LYS A 310 15.70 18.87 -15.48
C LYS A 310 16.58 18.17 -16.52
N ASN A 311 15.97 17.85 -17.65
CA ASN A 311 16.67 17.73 -18.92
C ASN A 311 17.39 19.04 -19.27
N ILE A 312 18.71 19.14 -19.08
CA ILE A 312 19.60 19.99 -19.89
C ILE A 312 20.93 19.27 -20.12
N ASN A 313 21.31 19.24 -21.40
CA ASN A 313 22.40 18.50 -22.03
C ASN A 313 23.83 18.86 -21.58
N GLY A 314 24.70 17.83 -21.59
CA GLY A 314 26.06 17.88 -22.14
C GLY A 314 27.20 18.31 -21.20
N TYR A 315 28.10 17.38 -20.86
CA TYR A 315 29.55 17.42 -21.19
C TYR A 315 30.25 16.18 -20.61
N SER A 316 31.09 15.53 -21.43
CA SER A 316 31.95 14.40 -21.10
C SER A 316 33.31 14.85 -20.59
N GLU A 317 33.91 14.14 -19.62
CA GLU A 317 35.12 13.32 -19.84
C GLU A 317 35.67 12.65 -18.56
N ALA A 318 36.14 11.41 -18.76
CA ALA A 318 37.15 10.60 -18.07
C ALA A 318 37.29 10.60 -16.53
N THR A 319 37.09 9.41 -15.92
CA THR A 319 37.44 9.09 -14.52
C THR A 319 38.39 7.87 -14.45
N PRO A 320 39.37 7.80 -13.52
CA PRO A 320 40.34 6.69 -13.45
C PRO A 320 39.76 5.41 -12.82
N ARG A 321 40.23 4.27 -13.32
CA ARG A 321 39.58 2.94 -13.37
C ARG A 321 39.49 2.08 -12.08
N LEU A 322 39.67 2.61 -10.85
CA LEU A 322 39.79 1.71 -9.68
C LEU A 322 38.79 1.91 -8.52
N LEU A 323 38.13 3.07 -8.38
CA LEU A 323 36.97 3.26 -7.47
C LEU A 323 35.61 2.95 -8.14
N THR A 324 35.64 2.67 -9.43
CA THR A 324 34.44 2.50 -10.26
C THR A 324 33.78 1.13 -10.10
N ARG A 325 34.36 0.13 -9.41
CA ARG A 325 33.70 -1.18 -9.30
C ARG A 325 32.62 -1.22 -8.21
N GLN A 326 32.86 -0.64 -7.03
CA GLN A 326 31.85 -0.57 -5.96
C GLN A 326 30.80 0.53 -6.21
N VAL A 327 31.21 1.71 -6.69
CA VAL A 327 30.27 2.80 -7.03
C VAL A 327 29.45 2.47 -8.28
N ARG A 328 30.00 1.80 -9.31
CA ARG A 328 29.18 1.31 -10.44
C ARG A 328 28.30 0.13 -10.04
N LEU A 329 28.65 -0.71 -9.06
CA LEU A 329 27.71 -1.72 -8.59
C LEU A 329 26.52 -1.06 -7.89
N HIS A 330 26.73 -0.03 -7.07
CA HIS A 330 25.63 0.67 -6.39
C HIS A 330 24.80 1.55 -7.35
N GLN A 331 25.42 2.29 -8.28
CA GLN A 331 24.72 3.00 -9.36
C GLN A 331 24.01 2.04 -10.32
N LYS A 332 24.62 0.92 -10.71
CA LYS A 332 23.93 -0.11 -11.52
C LYS A 332 22.81 -0.76 -10.72
N PHE A 333 22.94 -1.01 -9.42
CA PHE A 333 21.85 -1.55 -8.60
C PHE A 333 20.69 -0.57 -8.49
N VAL A 334 20.94 0.72 -8.29
CA VAL A 334 19.89 1.75 -8.22
C VAL A 334 19.23 2.01 -9.59
N SER A 335 20.02 2.02 -10.68
CA SER A 335 19.48 2.15 -12.05
C SER A 335 18.78 0.87 -12.55
N ILE A 336 19.31 -0.32 -12.25
CA ILE A 336 18.67 -1.60 -12.58
C ILE A 336 17.40 -1.75 -11.75
N PHE A 337 17.40 -1.43 -10.46
CA PHE A 337 16.19 -1.51 -9.64
C PHE A 337 15.13 -0.51 -10.09
N GLY A 338 15.51 0.72 -10.49
CA GLY A 338 14.60 1.68 -11.10
C GLY A 338 14.02 1.19 -12.43
N ILE A 339 14.84 0.64 -13.32
CA ILE A 339 14.40 0.06 -14.60
C ILE A 339 13.53 -1.18 -14.38
N LEU A 340 13.88 -2.06 -13.43
CA LEU A 340 13.08 -3.22 -13.06
C LEU A 340 11.75 -2.80 -12.45
N LEU A 341 11.72 -1.75 -11.60
CA LEU A 341 10.48 -1.23 -11.02
C LEU A 341 9.59 -0.58 -12.07
N ILE A 342 10.15 0.21 -12.99
CA ILE A 342 9.42 0.76 -14.14
C ILE A 342 8.92 -0.38 -15.02
N GLY A 343 9.74 -1.40 -15.28
CA GLY A 343 9.34 -2.60 -16.02
C GLY A 343 8.21 -3.36 -15.34
N LEU A 344 8.25 -3.52 -14.02
CA LEU A 344 7.20 -4.15 -13.22
C LEU A 344 5.91 -3.33 -13.22
N ILE A 345 5.99 -2.00 -13.02
CA ILE A 345 4.83 -1.10 -13.05
C ILE A 345 4.25 -1.04 -14.46
N ALA A 346 5.08 -0.91 -15.50
CA ALA A 346 4.63 -0.89 -16.88
C ALA A 346 3.99 -2.23 -17.28
N SER A 347 4.57 -3.36 -16.86
CA SER A 347 3.99 -4.69 -17.06
C SER A 347 2.65 -4.82 -16.34
N PHE A 348 2.56 -4.39 -15.09
CA PHE A 348 1.31 -4.37 -14.33
C PHE A 348 0.26 -3.48 -15.00
N VAL A 349 0.60 -2.24 -15.34
CA VAL A 349 -0.31 -1.29 -16.01
C VAL A 349 -0.75 -1.84 -17.37
N TYR A 350 0.15 -2.43 -18.15
CA TYR A 350 -0.17 -3.06 -19.42
C TYR A 350 -1.16 -4.22 -19.25
N GLU A 351 -0.94 -5.12 -18.29
CA GLU A 351 -1.89 -6.20 -17.99
C GLU A 351 -3.26 -5.66 -17.55
N ARG A 352 -3.29 -4.61 -16.73
CA ARG A 352 -4.55 -3.99 -16.27
C ARG A 352 -5.30 -3.29 -17.38
N ILE A 353 -4.61 -2.56 -18.26
CA ILE A 353 -5.23 -1.88 -19.40
C ILE A 353 -5.90 -2.90 -20.32
N ASN A 354 -5.24 -4.02 -20.61
CA ASN A 354 -5.83 -5.08 -21.45
C ASN A 354 -7.12 -5.63 -20.82
N LEU A 355 -7.13 -5.90 -19.50
CA LEU A 355 -8.33 -6.36 -18.81
C LEU A 355 -9.46 -5.31 -18.82
N ILE A 356 -9.13 -4.03 -18.65
CA ILE A 356 -10.11 -2.93 -18.74
C ILE A 356 -10.67 -2.83 -20.18
N GLN A 357 -9.83 -3.01 -21.20
CA GLN A 357 -10.26 -3.05 -22.59
C GLN A 357 -11.22 -4.22 -22.86
N THR A 358 -10.92 -5.40 -22.30
CA THR A 358 -11.83 -6.55 -22.33
C THR A 358 -13.20 -6.18 -21.74
N PHE A 359 -13.27 -5.55 -20.58
CA PHE A 359 -14.55 -5.13 -20.01
C PHE A 359 -15.26 -4.10 -20.87
N TYR A 360 -14.53 -3.15 -21.45
CA TYR A 360 -15.13 -2.18 -22.36
C TYR A 360 -15.75 -2.87 -23.58
N GLN A 361 -15.03 -3.78 -24.25
CA GLN A 361 -15.51 -4.48 -25.45
C GLN A 361 -16.67 -5.43 -25.15
N ASN A 362 -16.62 -6.09 -23.99
CA ASN A 362 -17.57 -7.15 -23.64
C ASN A 362 -18.81 -6.66 -22.90
N ALA A 363 -19.01 -5.34 -22.76
CA ALA A 363 -20.22 -4.82 -22.16
C ALA A 363 -21.47 -5.42 -22.87
N PRO A 364 -22.56 -5.78 -22.15
CA PRO A 364 -23.71 -6.46 -22.74
C PRO A 364 -24.30 -5.78 -23.99
N SER A 365 -24.25 -4.45 -24.05
CA SER A 365 -24.74 -3.65 -25.19
C SER A 365 -23.81 -3.63 -26.42
N ARG A 366 -22.59 -4.15 -26.30
CA ARG A 366 -21.53 -4.06 -27.33
C ARG A 366 -20.91 -5.42 -27.69
N ILE A 367 -21.17 -6.45 -26.89
CA ILE A 367 -20.59 -7.78 -27.10
C ILE A 367 -21.00 -8.32 -28.48
N THR A 368 -20.04 -8.89 -29.19
CA THR A 368 -20.33 -9.65 -30.41
C THR A 368 -20.79 -11.04 -30.01
N LYS A 369 -22.05 -11.36 -30.31
CA LYS A 369 -22.63 -12.67 -30.02
C LYS A 369 -21.98 -13.75 -30.88
N VAL A 370 -21.73 -14.90 -30.30
CA VAL A 370 -21.17 -16.08 -30.98
C VAL A 370 -22.02 -17.29 -30.65
N ASN A 371 -22.45 -18.02 -31.69
CA ASN A 371 -23.05 -19.33 -31.53
C ASN A 371 -22.45 -20.29 -32.57
N ASN A 372 -21.47 -21.07 -32.12
CA ASN A 372 -20.84 -22.15 -32.89
C ASN A 372 -21.26 -23.54 -32.38
N ILE A 373 -22.13 -23.61 -31.38
CA ILE A 373 -22.70 -24.86 -30.84
C ILE A 373 -23.97 -25.29 -31.58
N GLY A 374 -24.52 -24.43 -32.43
CA GLY A 374 -25.70 -24.73 -33.24
C GLY A 374 -26.99 -24.54 -32.44
N LYS A 375 -27.89 -25.52 -32.53
CA LYS A 375 -29.16 -25.49 -31.78
C LYS A 375 -28.89 -25.93 -30.34
N TYR A 376 -29.42 -25.16 -29.41
CA TYR A 376 -29.42 -25.49 -27.99
C TYR A 376 -30.82 -25.32 -27.40
N GLU A 377 -31.01 -25.89 -26.23
CA GLU A 377 -32.19 -25.75 -25.38
C GLU A 377 -31.76 -25.42 -23.95
N VAL A 378 -32.55 -24.62 -23.23
CA VAL A 378 -32.40 -24.46 -21.78
C VAL A 378 -33.41 -25.38 -21.12
N LYS A 379 -32.94 -26.37 -20.35
CA LYS A 379 -33.80 -27.35 -19.66
C LYS A 379 -33.88 -27.06 -18.17
N PHE A 380 -34.97 -27.52 -17.55
CA PHE A 380 -35.15 -27.58 -16.10
C PHE A 380 -35.22 -26.21 -15.39
N GLU A 381 -35.62 -25.15 -16.09
CA GLU A 381 -35.68 -23.77 -15.56
C GLU A 381 -36.53 -23.64 -14.28
N ASP A 382 -37.56 -24.47 -14.15
CA ASP A 382 -38.47 -24.48 -13.00
C ASP A 382 -38.02 -25.43 -11.87
N GLN A 383 -37.01 -26.26 -12.11
CA GLN A 383 -36.57 -27.30 -11.16
C GLN A 383 -35.25 -26.95 -10.49
N ILE A 384 -34.27 -26.50 -11.27
CA ILE A 384 -32.91 -26.24 -10.79
C ILE A 384 -32.45 -24.84 -11.20
N ARG A 385 -31.57 -24.25 -10.39
CA ARG A 385 -30.96 -22.94 -10.67
C ARG A 385 -29.67 -22.78 -9.89
N SER A 386 -28.85 -21.81 -10.33
CA SER A 386 -27.54 -21.52 -9.73
C SER A 386 -26.66 -22.77 -9.65
N CYS A 387 -26.57 -23.50 -10.76
CA CYS A 387 -25.75 -24.68 -10.87
C CYS A 387 -24.32 -24.26 -11.20
N GLU A 388 -23.46 -24.22 -10.19
CA GLU A 388 -22.11 -23.69 -10.34
C GLU A 388 -21.22 -24.63 -11.14
N ASP A 389 -21.36 -25.93 -10.88
CA ASP A 389 -20.52 -26.95 -11.48
C ASP A 389 -21.32 -28.11 -12.07
N VAL A 390 -20.74 -28.69 -13.13
CA VAL A 390 -21.25 -29.84 -13.84
C VAL A 390 -20.08 -30.79 -14.08
N LEU A 391 -20.27 -32.02 -13.65
CA LEU A 391 -19.32 -33.09 -13.86
C LEU A 391 -19.95 -34.15 -14.77
N LEU A 392 -19.26 -34.54 -15.84
CA LEU A 392 -19.67 -35.69 -16.65
C LEU A 392 -19.05 -36.97 -16.12
N ILE A 393 -19.87 -38.00 -15.99
CA ILE A 393 -19.46 -39.38 -15.79
C ILE A 393 -19.76 -40.11 -17.10
N GLU A 394 -18.87 -39.94 -18.08
CA GLU A 394 -19.10 -40.35 -19.48
C GLU A 394 -19.43 -41.85 -19.61
N GLU A 395 -18.83 -42.72 -18.80
CA GLU A 395 -19.10 -44.18 -18.80
C GLU A 395 -20.57 -44.51 -18.51
N TYR A 396 -21.22 -43.70 -17.66
CA TYR A 396 -22.63 -43.89 -17.29
C TYR A 396 -23.57 -42.97 -18.07
N HIS A 397 -23.02 -42.10 -18.93
CA HIS A 397 -23.76 -41.08 -19.65
C HIS A 397 -24.59 -40.15 -18.73
N LEU A 398 -24.00 -39.80 -17.58
CA LEU A 398 -24.63 -38.97 -16.56
C LEU A 398 -23.87 -37.66 -16.37
N ALA A 399 -24.62 -36.57 -16.14
CA ALA A 399 -24.08 -35.31 -15.67
C ALA A 399 -24.50 -35.06 -14.22
N ILE A 400 -23.55 -34.87 -13.32
CA ILE A 400 -23.81 -34.48 -11.93
C ILE A 400 -23.79 -32.96 -11.83
N LEU A 401 -24.87 -32.36 -11.34
CA LEU A 401 -25.07 -30.92 -11.23
C LEU A 401 -25.04 -30.50 -9.75
N ALA A 402 -24.23 -29.50 -9.44
CA ALA A 402 -24.20 -28.85 -8.12
C ALA A 402 -25.02 -27.56 -8.13
N CYS A 403 -26.29 -27.63 -7.72
CA CYS A 403 -27.23 -26.52 -7.82
C CYS A 403 -27.55 -25.92 -6.44
N ASP A 404 -27.25 -24.63 -6.27
CA ASP A 404 -27.40 -23.94 -4.99
C ASP A 404 -28.22 -22.65 -5.13
N PRO A 405 -29.56 -22.72 -5.01
CA PRO A 405 -30.40 -21.52 -4.98
C PRO A 405 -30.10 -20.61 -3.78
N GLY A 406 -29.47 -21.13 -2.72
CA GLY A 406 -29.04 -20.37 -1.55
C GLY A 406 -27.93 -19.34 -1.87
N ARG A 407 -27.21 -19.47 -2.99
CA ARG A 407 -26.17 -18.52 -3.44
C ARG A 407 -26.65 -17.10 -3.65
N GLU A 408 -27.96 -16.93 -3.86
CA GLU A 408 -28.59 -15.61 -3.97
C GLU A 408 -28.54 -14.85 -2.64
N ARG A 409 -28.33 -15.56 -1.53
CA ARG A 409 -28.26 -15.02 -0.16
C ARG A 409 -26.91 -15.28 0.50
N HIS A 410 -26.18 -16.32 0.09
CA HIS A 410 -24.85 -16.66 0.61
C HIS A 410 -23.86 -16.97 -0.53
N ASN A 411 -23.06 -15.98 -0.93
CA ASN A 411 -21.98 -16.17 -1.90
C ASN A 411 -20.72 -15.45 -1.43
N THR A 412 -19.72 -16.23 -1.03
CA THR A 412 -18.42 -15.73 -0.54
C THR A 412 -17.51 -15.20 -1.65
N VAL A 413 -17.68 -15.67 -2.89
CA VAL A 413 -16.90 -15.24 -4.07
C VAL A 413 -17.38 -13.88 -4.57
N MET A 414 -18.70 -13.71 -4.72
CA MET A 414 -19.31 -12.46 -5.19
C MET A 414 -19.55 -11.45 -4.06
N GLY A 415 -19.60 -11.89 -2.81
CA GLY A 415 -19.77 -11.04 -1.62
C GLY A 415 -21.24 -10.74 -1.29
N VAL A 416 -22.12 -11.71 -1.51
CA VAL A 416 -23.56 -11.60 -1.21
C VAL A 416 -23.84 -12.29 0.12
N PHE A 417 -24.25 -11.51 1.13
CA PHE A 417 -24.55 -12.01 2.47
C PHE A 417 -25.87 -11.40 2.97
N ALA A 418 -26.98 -12.11 2.81
CA ALA A 418 -28.32 -11.60 3.07
C ALA A 418 -29.18 -12.56 3.92
N GLY A 419 -29.33 -12.24 5.22
CA GLY A 419 -30.31 -12.86 6.12
C GLY A 419 -30.21 -14.39 6.25
N ASN A 420 -31.24 -15.01 6.85
CA ASN A 420 -31.29 -16.46 7.00
C ASN A 420 -31.40 -17.13 5.62
N VAL A 421 -30.44 -18.01 5.32
CA VAL A 421 -30.45 -18.88 4.14
C VAL A 421 -31.67 -19.79 4.23
N THR A 422 -32.51 -19.78 3.20
CA THR A 422 -33.79 -20.53 3.21
C THR A 422 -33.73 -21.83 2.42
N LYS A 423 -32.73 -22.02 1.55
CA LYS A 423 -32.53 -23.24 0.74
C LYS A 423 -31.05 -23.58 0.64
N ASN A 424 -30.72 -24.85 0.86
CA ASN A 424 -29.38 -25.39 0.73
C ASN A 424 -29.14 -25.93 -0.68
N ALA A 425 -27.88 -26.16 -0.99
CA ALA A 425 -27.48 -26.80 -2.22
C ALA A 425 -27.99 -28.24 -2.34
N GLU A 426 -28.21 -28.65 -3.57
CA GLU A 426 -28.70 -29.97 -3.94
C GLU A 426 -27.84 -30.52 -5.08
N LEU A 427 -27.59 -31.83 -5.04
CA LEU A 427 -26.93 -32.55 -6.11
C LEU A 427 -27.96 -33.25 -6.97
N TRP A 428 -27.79 -33.16 -8.28
CA TRP A 428 -28.69 -33.77 -9.26
C TRP A 428 -27.91 -34.61 -10.26
N ALA A 429 -28.51 -35.70 -10.73
CA ALA A 429 -28.01 -36.52 -11.81
C ALA A 429 -28.92 -36.36 -13.03
N TYR A 430 -28.34 -35.95 -14.14
CA TYR A 430 -29.01 -35.80 -15.42
C TYR A 430 -28.53 -36.87 -16.40
N ASP A 431 -29.42 -37.76 -16.81
CA ASP A 431 -29.21 -38.70 -17.91
C ASP A 431 -29.44 -37.99 -19.23
N TYR A 432 -28.33 -37.60 -19.87
CA TYR A 432 -28.36 -36.83 -21.11
C TYR A 432 -28.60 -37.69 -22.36
N THR A 433 -28.81 -39.00 -22.21
CA THR A 433 -29.24 -39.90 -23.30
C THR A 433 -30.74 -39.89 -23.51
N ILE A 434 -31.51 -39.51 -22.50
CA ILE A 434 -32.97 -39.40 -22.57
C ILE A 434 -33.35 -38.10 -23.28
N THR A 435 -33.68 -38.18 -24.57
CA THR A 435 -34.06 -37.01 -25.40
C THR A 435 -35.55 -36.73 -25.42
N ASP A 436 -36.37 -37.78 -25.38
CA ASP A 436 -37.81 -37.72 -25.66
C ASP A 436 -38.68 -38.01 -24.41
N GLY A 437 -38.04 -38.15 -23.24
CA GLY A 437 -38.69 -38.41 -21.95
C GLY A 437 -39.09 -37.14 -21.21
N SER A 438 -39.91 -37.28 -20.17
CA SER A 438 -40.24 -36.15 -19.30
C SER A 438 -39.01 -35.67 -18.52
N ASP A 439 -38.97 -34.40 -18.15
CA ASP A 439 -37.86 -33.86 -17.35
C ASP A 439 -37.66 -34.65 -16.03
N ALA A 440 -38.74 -35.18 -15.45
CA ALA A 440 -38.70 -35.99 -14.23
C ALA A 440 -38.03 -37.37 -14.41
N GLU A 441 -38.00 -37.90 -15.64
CA GLU A 441 -37.35 -39.18 -15.94
C GLU A 441 -35.84 -39.00 -16.13
N SER A 442 -35.44 -37.86 -16.71
CA SER A 442 -34.03 -37.59 -17.06
C SER A 442 -33.25 -36.88 -15.95
N LEU A 443 -33.90 -36.06 -15.11
CA LEU A 443 -33.26 -35.35 -14.01
C LEU A 443 -33.72 -35.90 -12.65
N LYS A 444 -32.78 -36.48 -11.88
CA LYS A 444 -33.07 -37.09 -10.58
C LYS A 444 -32.19 -36.50 -9.49
N ARG A 445 -32.78 -36.23 -8.33
CA ARG A 445 -32.05 -35.73 -7.18
C ARG A 445 -31.20 -36.83 -6.56
N ILE A 446 -29.94 -36.52 -6.26
CA ILE A 446 -29.05 -37.42 -5.52
C ILE A 446 -29.36 -37.30 -4.03
N LYS A 447 -29.62 -38.44 -3.39
CA LYS A 447 -29.91 -38.51 -1.96
C LYS A 447 -28.61 -38.41 -1.16
N LEU A 448 -28.49 -37.39 -0.31
CA LEU A 448 -27.38 -37.29 0.64
C LEU A 448 -27.68 -38.12 1.89
N ALA A 449 -27.00 -39.25 2.06
CA ALA A 449 -27.21 -40.17 3.18
C ALA A 449 -26.17 -39.92 4.29
N GLY A 450 -26.65 -39.80 5.53
CA GLY A 450 -25.78 -39.65 6.70
C GLY A 450 -25.01 -38.33 6.78
N PHE A 451 -25.36 -37.32 5.97
CA PHE A 451 -24.67 -36.04 5.93
C PHE A 451 -25.11 -35.10 7.07
N PRO A 452 -24.26 -34.84 8.09
CA PRO A 452 -24.66 -34.06 9.26
C PRO A 452 -24.82 -32.56 8.97
N HIS A 453 -24.26 -32.06 7.86
CA HIS A 453 -24.20 -30.63 7.55
C HIS A 453 -25.15 -30.20 6.42
N ALA A 454 -26.19 -31.00 6.14
CA ALA A 454 -27.15 -30.73 5.06
C ALA A 454 -27.86 -29.36 5.18
N SER A 455 -27.96 -28.80 6.39
CA SER A 455 -28.58 -27.50 6.64
C SER A 455 -27.67 -26.29 6.36
N ASP A 456 -26.40 -26.50 6.04
CA ASP A 456 -25.38 -25.47 5.80
C ASP A 456 -24.47 -25.91 4.64
N PHE A 457 -25.10 -26.30 3.52
CA PHE A 457 -24.43 -26.88 2.36
C PHE A 457 -24.56 -25.94 1.17
N HIS A 458 -23.42 -25.46 0.66
CA HIS A 458 -23.37 -24.46 -0.41
C HIS A 458 -22.31 -24.80 -1.46
N THR A 459 -22.72 -25.53 -2.50
CA THR A 459 -21.82 -26.22 -3.44
C THR A 459 -21.16 -25.30 -4.45
N LEU A 460 -19.85 -25.35 -4.62
CA LEU A 460 -19.12 -24.61 -5.64
C LEU A 460 -18.59 -25.58 -6.72
N GLY A 461 -17.37 -26.10 -6.61
CA GLY A 461 -16.83 -27.14 -7.48
C GLY A 461 -17.00 -28.58 -6.96
N MET A 462 -16.87 -29.55 -7.87
CA MET A 462 -16.92 -30.98 -7.59
C MET A 462 -15.84 -31.76 -8.36
N ALA A 463 -15.49 -32.94 -7.86
CA ALA A 463 -14.74 -33.93 -8.62
C ALA A 463 -15.20 -35.34 -8.24
N PHE A 464 -15.10 -36.28 -9.18
CA PHE A 464 -15.46 -37.68 -8.95
C PHE A 464 -14.32 -38.60 -9.36
N ASP A 465 -13.99 -39.53 -8.47
CA ASP A 465 -13.11 -40.64 -8.76
C ASP A 465 -13.94 -41.88 -9.07
N LEU A 466 -13.80 -42.37 -10.30
CA LEU A 466 -14.56 -43.49 -10.83
C LEU A 466 -14.22 -44.81 -10.13
N GLU A 467 -12.93 -45.03 -9.80
CA GLU A 467 -12.44 -46.29 -9.23
C GLU A 467 -12.98 -46.50 -7.81
N THR A 468 -12.94 -45.46 -6.97
CA THR A 468 -13.43 -45.54 -5.58
C THR A 468 -14.88 -45.10 -5.43
N SER A 469 -15.49 -44.56 -6.49
CA SER A 469 -16.79 -43.88 -6.46
C SER A 469 -16.83 -42.71 -5.46
N ASN A 470 -15.70 -42.04 -5.27
CA ASN A 470 -15.58 -40.94 -4.32
C ASN A 470 -15.99 -39.63 -5.01
N LEU A 471 -16.97 -38.94 -4.45
CA LEU A 471 -17.42 -37.63 -4.88
C LEU A 471 -16.94 -36.58 -3.87
N PHE A 472 -16.08 -35.69 -4.34
CA PHE A 472 -15.60 -34.53 -3.60
C PHE A 472 -16.46 -33.32 -3.97
N VAL A 473 -16.97 -32.60 -2.97
CA VAL A 473 -17.81 -31.42 -3.19
C VAL A 473 -17.33 -30.26 -2.33
N VAL A 474 -16.93 -29.16 -2.97
CA VAL A 474 -16.62 -27.91 -2.27
C VAL A 474 -17.89 -27.33 -1.68
N SER A 475 -17.87 -27.00 -0.39
CA SER A 475 -18.96 -26.32 0.32
C SER A 475 -18.48 -25.02 0.96
N HIS A 476 -19.07 -23.91 0.53
CA HIS A 476 -18.91 -22.58 1.14
C HIS A 476 -19.95 -22.36 2.23
N ALA A 477 -19.88 -23.21 3.25
CA ALA A 477 -20.77 -23.17 4.39
C ALA A 477 -20.62 -21.87 5.20
N VAL A 478 -21.71 -21.43 5.83
CA VAL A 478 -21.73 -20.29 6.73
C VAL A 478 -20.75 -20.49 7.90
N ALA A 479 -20.63 -21.72 8.41
CA ALA A 479 -19.67 -22.06 9.46
C ALA A 479 -18.20 -22.01 9.01
N GLY A 480 -17.93 -22.03 7.69
CA GLY A 480 -16.59 -21.97 7.11
C GLY A 480 -16.42 -22.94 5.95
N SER A 481 -15.63 -22.54 4.96
CA SER A 481 -15.38 -23.34 3.76
C SER A 481 -14.78 -24.71 4.07
N ARG A 482 -15.20 -25.72 3.32
CA ARG A 482 -14.81 -27.13 3.50
C ARG A 482 -15.00 -27.91 2.21
N ILE A 483 -14.46 -29.13 2.18
CA ILE A 483 -14.74 -30.10 1.12
C ILE A 483 -15.45 -31.28 1.78
N GLU A 484 -16.60 -31.65 1.24
CA GLU A 484 -17.39 -32.78 1.70
C GLU A 484 -17.06 -33.99 0.82
N LEU A 485 -16.67 -35.10 1.44
CA LEU A 485 -16.39 -36.35 0.75
C LEU A 485 -17.57 -37.32 0.91
N PHE A 486 -18.10 -37.78 -0.21
CA PHE A 486 -19.14 -38.79 -0.29
C PHE A 486 -18.67 -40.00 -1.09
N ASN A 487 -19.25 -41.17 -0.82
CA ASN A 487 -19.25 -42.30 -1.73
C ASN A 487 -20.57 -42.27 -2.52
N LEU A 488 -20.50 -42.10 -3.84
CA LEU A 488 -21.69 -42.01 -4.69
C LEU A 488 -21.98 -43.36 -5.35
N ASP A 489 -23.08 -44.00 -4.94
CA ASP A 489 -23.66 -45.11 -5.68
C ASP A 489 -24.50 -44.56 -6.84
N ILE A 490 -23.99 -44.72 -8.05
CA ILE A 490 -24.62 -44.25 -9.29
C ILE A 490 -25.94 -44.97 -9.57
N GLY A 491 -26.05 -46.26 -9.23
CA GLY A 491 -27.25 -47.06 -9.50
C GLY A 491 -28.43 -46.63 -8.63
N SER A 492 -28.17 -46.35 -7.34
CA SER A 492 -29.20 -45.88 -6.42
C SER A 492 -29.30 -44.35 -6.31
N LEU A 493 -28.41 -43.60 -6.97
CA LEU A 493 -28.25 -42.15 -6.85
C LEU A 493 -28.19 -41.68 -5.39
N THR A 494 -27.42 -42.40 -4.57
CA THR A 494 -27.22 -42.09 -3.15
C THR A 494 -25.76 -41.77 -2.87
N ALA A 495 -25.51 -40.55 -2.41
CA ALA A 495 -24.20 -40.09 -1.94
C ALA A 495 -24.11 -40.26 -0.42
N SER A 496 -23.39 -41.28 0.02
CA SER A 496 -23.18 -41.59 1.44
C SER A 496 -22.00 -40.79 1.98
N TYR A 497 -22.23 -39.99 3.02
CA TYR A 497 -21.20 -39.16 3.62
C TYR A 497 -20.06 -39.99 4.22
N ILE A 498 -18.82 -39.61 3.92
CA ILE A 498 -17.60 -40.23 4.46
C ILE A 498 -16.97 -39.31 5.51
N GLN A 499 -16.57 -38.11 5.11
CA GLN A 499 -15.90 -37.15 5.99
C GLN A 499 -15.94 -35.71 5.44
N THR A 500 -15.75 -34.76 6.34
CA THR A 500 -15.52 -33.35 6.02
C THR A 500 -14.03 -33.05 6.09
N ILE A 501 -13.50 -32.44 5.03
CA ILE A 501 -12.09 -32.04 4.90
C ILE A 501 -11.99 -30.54 5.10
N GLN A 502 -11.30 -30.13 6.17
CA GLN A 502 -11.01 -28.74 6.51
C GLN A 502 -9.53 -28.58 6.82
N HIS A 503 -8.94 -27.52 6.28
CA HIS A 503 -7.54 -27.19 6.54
C HIS A 503 -7.32 -25.69 6.36
N PRO A 504 -6.41 -25.03 7.12
CA PRO A 504 -6.11 -23.60 6.94
C PRO A 504 -5.63 -23.21 5.53
N LEU A 505 -5.09 -24.18 4.78
CA LEU A 505 -4.70 -23.98 3.38
C LEU A 505 -5.87 -24.09 2.38
N ILE A 506 -7.03 -24.58 2.83
CA ILE A 506 -8.29 -24.73 2.10
C ILE A 506 -9.28 -23.67 2.64
N ASN A 507 -8.90 -22.40 2.53
CA ASN A 507 -9.63 -21.28 3.14
C ASN A 507 -10.71 -20.69 2.23
N ALA A 508 -10.56 -20.84 0.92
CA ALA A 508 -11.52 -20.39 -0.09
C ALA A 508 -11.52 -21.35 -1.30
N PRO A 509 -11.73 -22.66 -1.07
CA PRO A 509 -11.71 -23.68 -2.12
C PRO A 509 -12.68 -23.34 -3.23
N ASN A 510 -12.27 -23.51 -4.49
CA ASN A 510 -13.14 -23.22 -5.62
C ASN A 510 -13.46 -24.46 -6.47
N SER A 511 -12.48 -24.97 -7.19
CA SER A 511 -12.59 -26.13 -8.08
C SER A 511 -11.66 -27.27 -7.61
N ILE A 512 -11.99 -28.50 -7.98
CA ILE A 512 -11.26 -29.72 -7.60
C ILE A 512 -10.89 -30.51 -8.85
N ALA A 513 -9.65 -30.99 -8.92
CA ALA A 513 -9.25 -32.00 -9.92
C ALA A 513 -8.77 -33.26 -9.21
N SER A 514 -9.48 -34.37 -9.40
CA SER A 514 -9.17 -35.66 -8.77
C SER A 514 -7.97 -36.32 -9.46
N ILE A 515 -6.94 -36.70 -8.68
CA ILE A 515 -5.84 -37.55 -9.17
C ILE A 515 -6.22 -39.01 -8.99
N ASN A 516 -6.81 -39.34 -7.84
CA ASN A 516 -7.39 -40.63 -7.48
C ASN A 516 -8.32 -40.44 -6.28
N GLY A 517 -8.96 -41.52 -5.81
CA GLY A 517 -9.88 -41.48 -4.67
C GLY A 517 -9.33 -40.98 -3.32
N ARG A 518 -8.01 -40.73 -3.19
CA ARG A 518 -7.36 -40.21 -1.97
C ARG A 518 -6.50 -38.97 -2.20
N GLU A 519 -6.21 -38.59 -3.44
CA GLU A 519 -5.39 -37.42 -3.75
C GLU A 519 -6.03 -36.54 -4.82
N PHE A 520 -6.03 -35.23 -4.59
CA PHE A 520 -6.65 -34.27 -5.49
C PHE A 520 -6.04 -32.88 -5.35
N TYR A 521 -6.20 -32.06 -6.39
CA TYR A 521 -5.84 -30.64 -6.37
C TYR A 521 -7.06 -29.78 -6.09
N VAL A 522 -6.85 -28.68 -5.35
CA VAL A 522 -7.88 -27.71 -5.01
C VAL A 522 -7.36 -26.30 -5.28
N THR A 523 -8.12 -25.52 -6.04
CA THR A 523 -7.86 -24.10 -6.19
C THR A 523 -8.44 -23.33 -5.02
N ASN A 524 -7.75 -22.27 -4.59
CA ASN A 524 -8.25 -21.32 -3.61
C ASN A 524 -8.22 -19.93 -4.22
N ASP A 525 -9.39 -19.32 -4.34
CA ASP A 525 -9.55 -18.08 -5.10
C ASP A 525 -8.97 -16.85 -4.36
N HIS A 526 -9.13 -16.78 -3.05
CA HIS A 526 -8.65 -15.68 -2.22
C HIS A 526 -7.87 -16.16 -1.01
N TYR A 527 -6.87 -15.38 -0.62
CA TYR A 527 -6.32 -15.44 0.73
C TYR A 527 -7.21 -14.66 1.71
N ILE A 528 -7.68 -13.47 1.31
CA ILE A 528 -8.59 -12.63 2.09
C ILE A 528 -9.99 -12.73 1.49
N THR A 529 -10.88 -13.45 2.17
CA THR A 529 -12.24 -13.65 1.67
C THR A 529 -13.08 -12.38 1.83
N LYS A 530 -14.10 -12.19 0.98
CA LYS A 530 -15.03 -11.06 1.11
C LYS A 530 -15.77 -11.02 2.44
N LYS A 531 -15.92 -12.16 3.10
CA LYS A 531 -16.48 -12.28 4.45
C LYS A 531 -15.56 -11.66 5.52
N GLN A 532 -14.25 -11.76 5.34
CA GLN A 532 -13.26 -11.15 6.25
C GLN A 532 -13.12 -9.64 6.01
N SER A 533 -12.96 -9.24 4.75
CA SER A 533 -12.87 -7.83 4.38
C SER A 533 -13.21 -7.63 2.92
N PHE A 534 -14.36 -6.98 2.68
CA PHE A 534 -14.79 -6.62 1.33
C PHE A 534 -13.75 -5.75 0.60
N LEU A 535 -13.13 -4.79 1.29
CA LEU A 535 -12.13 -3.89 0.71
C LEU A 535 -10.85 -4.63 0.33
N LEU A 536 -10.29 -5.41 1.25
CA LEU A 536 -9.01 -6.10 1.03
C LEU A 536 -9.14 -7.22 0.00
N SER A 537 -10.25 -7.95 -0.01
CA SER A 537 -10.55 -8.96 -1.03
C SER A 537 -10.67 -8.35 -2.44
N ASN A 538 -11.31 -7.18 -2.55
CA ASN A 538 -11.35 -6.45 -3.82
C ASN A 538 -9.94 -5.96 -4.23
N LEU A 539 -9.12 -5.47 -3.30
CA LEU A 539 -7.73 -5.10 -3.62
C LEU A 539 -6.92 -6.31 -4.09
N GLU A 540 -7.06 -7.46 -3.44
CA GLU A 540 -6.44 -8.73 -3.86
C GLU A 540 -6.83 -9.10 -5.30
N THR A 541 -8.13 -9.00 -5.62
CA THR A 541 -8.68 -9.29 -6.94
C THR A 541 -8.20 -8.30 -8.01
N TYR A 542 -8.39 -6.99 -7.80
CA TYR A 542 -8.10 -5.96 -8.81
C TYR A 542 -6.60 -5.73 -9.01
N LEU A 543 -5.79 -5.96 -7.98
CA LEU A 543 -4.33 -5.93 -8.11
C LEU A 543 -3.78 -7.28 -8.59
N SER A 544 -4.60 -8.33 -8.73
CA SER A 544 -4.20 -9.74 -8.95
C SER A 544 -2.94 -10.11 -8.18
N LEU A 545 -3.00 -9.89 -6.86
CA LEU A 545 -1.92 -10.31 -5.98
C LEU A 545 -1.76 -11.84 -6.07
N PRO A 546 -0.53 -12.38 -6.04
CA PRO A 546 -0.28 -13.81 -6.15
C PRO A 546 -0.53 -14.52 -4.81
N THR A 547 -1.71 -14.31 -4.25
CA THR A 547 -2.13 -14.79 -2.93
C THR A 547 -3.14 -15.93 -3.03
N GLY A 548 -3.85 -16.04 -4.16
CA GLY A 548 -4.56 -17.25 -4.56
C GLY A 548 -3.58 -18.40 -4.82
N ARG A 549 -4.02 -19.64 -4.58
CA ARG A 549 -3.13 -20.81 -4.56
C ARG A 549 -3.83 -22.07 -5.04
N VAL A 550 -3.03 -23.02 -5.50
CA VAL A 550 -3.42 -24.40 -5.73
C VAL A 550 -2.77 -25.25 -4.66
N VAL A 551 -3.56 -26.09 -4.01
CA VAL A 551 -3.07 -27.04 -3.02
C VAL A 551 -3.31 -28.46 -3.48
N GLN A 552 -2.37 -29.35 -3.20
CA GLN A 552 -2.57 -30.79 -3.26
C GLN A 552 -3.03 -31.26 -1.89
N VAL A 553 -4.07 -32.08 -1.87
CA VAL A 553 -4.61 -32.73 -0.68
C VAL A 553 -4.41 -34.23 -0.83
N SER A 554 -3.78 -34.85 0.17
CA SER A 554 -3.61 -36.31 0.26
C SER A 554 -4.26 -36.82 1.54
N LEU A 555 -5.24 -37.71 1.39
CA LEU A 555 -5.98 -38.33 2.49
C LEU A 555 -5.24 -39.56 3.02
N LYS A 556 -4.60 -39.44 4.18
CA LYS A 556 -3.99 -40.56 4.92
C LYS A 556 -5.00 -41.13 5.91
N ASP A 557 -4.77 -42.34 6.43
CA ASP A 557 -5.80 -43.07 7.20
C ASP A 557 -6.30 -42.34 8.46
N SER A 558 -5.49 -41.44 9.04
CA SER A 558 -5.85 -40.65 10.22
C SER A 558 -5.46 -39.17 10.13
N ASP A 559 -5.00 -38.70 8.97
CA ASP A 559 -4.48 -37.33 8.80
C ASP A 559 -4.70 -36.81 7.38
N ILE A 560 -4.76 -35.49 7.24
CA ILE A 560 -4.93 -34.81 5.95
C ILE A 560 -3.67 -34.00 5.68
N ASP A 561 -2.90 -34.43 4.67
CA ASP A 561 -1.71 -33.73 4.23
C ASP A 561 -2.09 -32.72 3.15
N VAL A 562 -1.79 -31.44 3.38
CA VAL A 562 -2.13 -30.36 2.44
C VAL A 562 -0.91 -29.52 2.14
N LYS A 563 -0.58 -29.39 0.86
CA LYS A 563 0.61 -28.70 0.38
C LYS A 563 0.29 -27.70 -0.71
N VAL A 564 0.85 -26.50 -0.62
CA VAL A 564 0.77 -25.53 -1.73
C VAL A 564 1.65 -26.00 -2.87
N VAL A 565 1.06 -26.22 -4.04
CA VAL A 565 1.77 -26.66 -5.25
C VAL A 565 1.92 -25.54 -6.27
N ALA A 566 1.01 -24.55 -6.31
CA ALA A 566 1.14 -23.39 -7.19
C ALA A 566 0.55 -22.12 -6.58
N TRP A 567 1.02 -20.96 -7.02
CA TRP A 567 0.44 -19.65 -6.69
C TRP A 567 -0.16 -19.05 -7.94
N VAL A 568 -1.48 -18.87 -7.95
CA VAL A 568 -2.23 -18.35 -9.10
C VAL A 568 -3.18 -17.27 -8.58
N PRO A 569 -3.05 -16.00 -9.02
CA PRO A 569 -3.95 -14.93 -8.59
C PRO A 569 -5.40 -15.27 -8.92
N PHE A 570 -6.29 -15.34 -7.93
CA PHE A 570 -7.68 -15.76 -8.15
C PHE A 570 -7.76 -17.09 -8.91
N ALA A 571 -7.18 -18.14 -8.31
CA ALA A 571 -7.24 -19.50 -8.84
C ALA A 571 -8.69 -20.00 -8.79
N ASN A 572 -9.28 -20.26 -9.96
CA ASN A 572 -10.69 -20.61 -10.09
C ASN A 572 -10.83 -22.07 -10.57
N GLY A 573 -11.08 -22.33 -11.85
CA GLY A 573 -11.09 -23.69 -12.42
C GLY A 573 -9.71 -24.38 -12.44
N ILE A 574 -9.71 -25.71 -12.32
CA ILE A 574 -8.53 -26.57 -12.47
C ILE A 574 -8.90 -27.85 -13.23
N GLU A 575 -8.00 -28.31 -14.10
CA GLU A 575 -8.20 -29.56 -14.86
C GLU A 575 -6.86 -30.27 -15.09
N ILE A 576 -6.86 -31.60 -15.01
CA ILE A 576 -5.69 -32.43 -15.33
C ILE A 576 -5.74 -32.73 -16.83
N ILE A 577 -4.83 -32.15 -17.59
CA ILE A 577 -4.78 -32.32 -19.05
C ILE A 577 -4.17 -33.68 -19.42
N ASN A 578 -3.14 -34.10 -18.66
CA ASN A 578 -2.48 -35.39 -18.79
C ASN A 578 -1.66 -35.67 -17.53
N SER A 579 -0.95 -36.82 -17.49
CA SER A 579 -0.15 -37.27 -16.34
C SER A 579 0.91 -36.29 -15.85
N SER A 580 1.31 -35.32 -16.66
CA SER A 580 2.37 -34.35 -16.33
C SER A 580 1.91 -32.89 -16.42
N THR A 581 0.65 -32.61 -16.77
CA THR A 581 0.18 -31.26 -17.06
C THR A 581 -1.15 -30.96 -16.40
N VAL A 582 -1.21 -29.85 -15.67
CA VAL A 582 -2.41 -29.31 -15.04
C VAL A 582 -2.67 -27.90 -15.56
N ALA A 583 -3.92 -27.63 -15.94
CA ALA A 583 -4.40 -26.31 -16.33
C ALA A 583 -5.10 -25.64 -15.14
N VAL A 584 -4.82 -24.36 -14.88
CA VAL A 584 -5.45 -23.58 -13.81
C VAL A 584 -5.93 -22.24 -14.35
N ALA A 585 -7.22 -21.97 -14.21
CA ALA A 585 -7.82 -20.70 -14.58
C ALA A 585 -7.53 -19.62 -13.54
N SER A 586 -7.18 -18.43 -14.01
CA SER A 586 -7.01 -17.21 -13.22
C SER A 586 -8.02 -16.17 -13.65
N SER A 587 -9.06 -15.98 -12.84
CA SER A 587 -10.12 -15.03 -13.17
C SER A 587 -9.60 -13.59 -13.20
N SER A 588 -8.77 -13.21 -12.22
CA SER A 588 -8.22 -11.85 -12.13
C SER A 588 -7.19 -11.51 -13.22
N ARG A 589 -6.64 -12.51 -13.91
CA ARG A 589 -5.68 -12.34 -15.01
C ARG A 589 -6.28 -12.62 -16.39
N ALA A 590 -7.56 -13.04 -16.47
CA ALA A 590 -8.21 -13.48 -17.71
C ALA A 590 -7.32 -14.46 -18.49
N ALA A 591 -6.83 -15.51 -17.82
CA ALA A 591 -5.85 -16.43 -18.41
C ALA A 591 -5.93 -17.83 -17.80
N ILE A 592 -5.40 -18.81 -18.54
CA ILE A 592 -5.16 -20.17 -18.07
C ILE A 592 -3.66 -20.40 -17.99
N TYR A 593 -3.21 -20.94 -16.87
CA TYR A 593 -1.83 -21.29 -16.59
C TYR A 593 -1.66 -22.79 -16.78
N MET A 594 -0.70 -23.20 -17.61
CA MET A 594 -0.31 -24.59 -17.77
C MET A 594 0.88 -24.87 -16.87
N PHE A 595 0.78 -25.92 -16.07
CA PHE A 595 1.79 -26.32 -15.10
C PHE A 595 2.29 -27.72 -15.38
N ASN A 596 3.60 -27.91 -15.32
CA ASN A 596 4.19 -29.24 -15.28
C ASN A 596 4.19 -29.77 -13.83
N THR A 597 3.67 -30.99 -13.65
CA THR A 597 3.51 -31.66 -12.36
C THR A 597 4.61 -32.69 -12.04
N SER A 598 5.64 -32.80 -12.87
CA SER A 598 6.74 -33.77 -12.68
C SER A 598 7.56 -33.52 -11.40
N ASP A 599 7.55 -32.29 -10.88
CA ASP A 599 8.12 -31.95 -9.58
C ASP A 599 7.02 -32.01 -8.51
N ALA A 600 7.13 -32.98 -7.59
CA ALA A 600 6.19 -33.17 -6.50
C ALA A 600 6.23 -32.06 -5.43
N THR A 601 7.15 -31.09 -5.54
CA THR A 601 7.29 -30.00 -4.56
C THR A 601 6.54 -28.74 -4.93
N THR A 602 6.69 -28.27 -6.16
CA THR A 602 6.01 -27.08 -6.68
C THR A 602 5.83 -27.22 -8.18
N PHE A 603 4.66 -26.85 -8.67
CA PHE A 603 4.34 -26.81 -10.08
C PHE A 603 5.14 -25.72 -10.78
N LYS A 604 5.65 -26.06 -11.96
CA LYS A 604 6.39 -25.12 -12.82
C LYS A 604 5.50 -24.68 -13.99
N GLU A 605 5.24 -23.37 -14.08
CA GLU A 605 4.51 -22.80 -15.23
C GLU A 605 5.28 -23.11 -16.53
N THR A 606 4.62 -23.76 -17.48
CA THR A 606 5.17 -24.09 -18.81
C THR A 606 4.70 -23.12 -19.87
N SER A 607 3.42 -22.73 -19.82
CA SER A 607 2.81 -21.80 -20.76
C SER A 607 1.58 -21.13 -20.17
N ARG A 608 1.09 -20.09 -20.86
CA ARG A 608 -0.10 -19.35 -20.46
C ARG A 608 -0.95 -19.00 -21.68
N ILE A 609 -2.26 -19.21 -21.55
CA ILE A 609 -3.25 -18.86 -22.57
C ILE A 609 -4.00 -17.61 -22.08
N LYS A 610 -3.87 -16.49 -22.81
CA LYS A 610 -4.68 -15.30 -22.52
C LYS A 610 -6.07 -15.45 -23.12
N LEU A 611 -7.08 -15.03 -22.37
CA LEU A 611 -8.48 -15.13 -22.76
C LEU A 611 -9.08 -13.72 -22.93
N PRO A 612 -10.02 -13.55 -23.88
CA PRO A 612 -10.78 -12.31 -24.03
C PRO A 612 -11.95 -12.21 -23.04
N PHE A 613 -11.95 -12.99 -21.97
CA PHE A 613 -12.98 -13.04 -20.94
C PHE A 613 -12.37 -13.57 -19.63
N ILE A 614 -13.13 -13.47 -18.53
CA ILE A 614 -12.70 -13.98 -17.23
C ILE A 614 -13.10 -15.46 -17.12
N PRO A 615 -12.14 -16.41 -17.06
CA PRO A 615 -12.49 -17.82 -16.88
C PRO A 615 -13.01 -18.08 -15.47
N ASP A 616 -13.93 -19.03 -15.36
CA ASP A 616 -14.50 -19.55 -14.13
C ASP A 616 -14.02 -21.01 -13.98
N ASN A 617 -14.78 -22.02 -14.42
CA ASN A 617 -14.33 -23.42 -14.42
C ASN A 617 -13.72 -23.91 -15.74
N LEU A 618 -12.95 -24.99 -15.60
CA LEU A 618 -12.33 -25.75 -16.67
C LEU A 618 -12.87 -27.17 -16.66
N SER A 619 -12.96 -27.81 -17.83
CA SER A 619 -13.22 -29.26 -17.90
C SER A 619 -12.53 -29.90 -19.11
N GLY A 620 -12.16 -31.17 -18.97
CA GLY A 620 -11.64 -31.97 -20.09
C GLY A 620 -12.75 -32.43 -21.05
N SER A 621 -12.46 -32.42 -22.36
CA SER A 621 -13.26 -33.10 -23.38
C SER A 621 -12.33 -33.74 -24.42
N GLY A 622 -11.99 -35.01 -24.21
CA GLY A 622 -10.97 -35.71 -25.01
C GLY A 622 -9.60 -35.01 -24.91
N ARG A 623 -9.12 -34.44 -26.02
CA ARG A 623 -7.86 -33.66 -26.07
C ARG A 623 -8.07 -32.15 -26.00
N LYS A 624 -9.30 -31.70 -25.79
CA LYS A 624 -9.67 -30.28 -25.72
C LYS A 624 -9.94 -29.90 -24.26
N LEU A 625 -9.63 -28.65 -23.94
CA LEU A 625 -9.99 -28.01 -22.70
C LEU A 625 -11.21 -27.13 -22.93
N MET A 626 -12.29 -27.40 -22.23
CA MET A 626 -13.47 -26.53 -22.19
C MET A 626 -13.25 -25.45 -21.14
N ILE A 627 -13.66 -24.23 -21.46
CA ILE A 627 -13.43 -23.04 -20.66
C ILE A 627 -14.74 -22.27 -20.59
N ALA A 628 -15.34 -22.20 -19.40
CA ALA A 628 -16.50 -21.35 -19.15
C ALA A 628 -16.09 -20.11 -18.38
N GLY A 629 -16.90 -19.06 -18.45
CA GLY A 629 -16.73 -17.89 -17.60
C GLY A 629 -17.52 -16.68 -18.06
N HIS A 630 -17.01 -15.51 -17.70
CA HIS A 630 -17.76 -14.26 -17.66
C HIS A 630 -17.17 -13.23 -18.61
N GLY A 631 -18.01 -12.69 -19.51
CA GLY A 631 -17.56 -11.66 -20.45
C GLY A 631 -17.32 -10.30 -19.78
N HIS A 632 -18.11 -9.93 -18.77
CA HIS A 632 -18.13 -8.57 -18.22
C HIS A 632 -18.43 -8.52 -16.71
N LEU A 633 -17.37 -8.45 -15.89
CA LEU A 633 -17.47 -8.48 -14.43
C LEU A 633 -18.37 -7.39 -13.81
N PRO A 634 -18.36 -6.12 -14.27
CA PRO A 634 -19.24 -5.10 -13.70
C PRO A 634 -20.73 -5.37 -13.92
N ALA A 635 -21.10 -5.94 -15.07
CA ALA A 635 -22.50 -6.32 -15.31
C ALA A 635 -22.87 -7.54 -14.47
N LEU A 636 -21.98 -8.54 -14.37
CA LEU A 636 -22.17 -9.68 -13.49
C LEU A 636 -22.39 -9.23 -12.04
N ALA A 637 -21.52 -8.39 -11.48
CA ALA A 637 -21.66 -7.91 -10.10
C ALA A 637 -23.00 -7.20 -9.82
N LYS A 638 -23.54 -6.44 -10.78
CA LYS A 638 -24.88 -5.86 -10.68
C LYS A 638 -25.98 -6.92 -10.80
N PHE A 639 -25.82 -7.83 -11.76
CA PHE A 639 -26.74 -8.93 -11.98
C PHE A 639 -26.91 -9.74 -10.70
N THR A 640 -25.82 -10.17 -10.05
CA THR A 640 -25.84 -10.99 -8.83
C THR A 640 -26.56 -10.31 -7.67
N GLN A 641 -26.39 -9.00 -7.47
CA GLN A 641 -27.02 -8.25 -6.38
C GLN A 641 -28.55 -8.23 -6.48
N SER A 642 -29.09 -8.28 -7.70
CA SER A 642 -30.54 -8.29 -7.94
C SER A 642 -31.19 -9.66 -7.74
N ARG A 643 -30.45 -10.77 -7.89
CA ARG A 643 -31.03 -12.11 -8.04
C ARG A 643 -31.86 -12.58 -6.84
N ARG A 644 -31.46 -12.20 -5.63
CA ARG A 644 -32.25 -12.50 -4.41
C ARG A 644 -33.69 -11.96 -4.46
N PHE A 645 -33.90 -10.87 -5.20
CA PHE A 645 -35.23 -10.28 -5.40
C PHE A 645 -35.90 -10.90 -6.62
N CYS A 646 -35.17 -11.03 -7.73
CA CYS A 646 -35.76 -11.46 -9.00
C CYS A 646 -36.24 -12.93 -8.99
N ASN A 647 -35.61 -13.78 -8.18
CA ASN A 647 -35.87 -15.22 -8.15
C ASN A 647 -36.70 -15.67 -6.94
N ASP A 648 -37.13 -14.74 -6.09
CA ASP A 648 -37.98 -14.97 -4.91
C ASP A 648 -39.25 -14.13 -5.07
N PRO A 649 -40.42 -14.74 -5.37
CA PRO A 649 -41.66 -13.99 -5.64
C PRO A 649 -42.05 -13.03 -4.52
N PHE A 650 -41.77 -13.39 -3.26
CA PHE A 650 -42.13 -12.61 -2.09
C PHE A 650 -41.20 -11.39 -1.92
N GLU A 651 -39.90 -11.58 -2.13
CA GLU A 651 -38.94 -10.46 -2.14
C GLU A 651 -39.17 -9.57 -3.36
N TYR A 652 -39.54 -10.15 -4.52
CA TYR A 652 -39.85 -9.41 -5.74
C TYR A 652 -41.01 -8.44 -5.52
N GLU A 653 -42.12 -8.88 -4.92
CA GLU A 653 -43.27 -8.02 -4.66
C GLU A 653 -42.91 -6.81 -3.80
N ARG A 654 -42.05 -7.01 -2.80
CA ARG A 654 -41.57 -5.99 -1.85
C ARG A 654 -40.46 -5.10 -2.38
N ALA A 655 -39.85 -5.46 -3.50
CA ALA A 655 -38.75 -4.71 -4.08
C ALA A 655 -39.23 -3.35 -4.63
N ASP A 656 -38.38 -2.33 -4.47
CA ASP A 656 -38.55 -1.01 -5.06
C ASP A 656 -38.63 -1.09 -6.61
N PRO A 657 -39.35 -0.18 -7.29
CA PRO A 657 -39.43 -0.16 -8.76
C PRO A 657 -38.08 -0.27 -9.47
N THR A 658 -37.02 0.35 -8.94
CA THR A 658 -35.66 0.30 -9.53
C THR A 658 -35.05 -1.11 -9.54
N ILE A 659 -35.33 -1.92 -8.52
CA ILE A 659 -34.89 -3.32 -8.44
C ILE A 659 -35.72 -4.18 -9.40
N LYS A 660 -37.03 -3.94 -9.49
CA LYS A 660 -37.92 -4.64 -10.45
C LYS A 660 -37.54 -4.35 -11.90
N GLU A 661 -37.11 -3.13 -12.20
CA GLU A 661 -36.51 -2.77 -13.49
C GLU A 661 -35.19 -3.49 -13.72
N SER A 662 -34.30 -3.50 -12.71
CA SER A 662 -33.03 -4.25 -12.75
C SER A 662 -33.24 -5.76 -13.00
N CYS A 663 -34.32 -6.35 -12.49
CA CYS A 663 -34.66 -7.75 -12.77
C CYS A 663 -34.95 -8.05 -14.24
N ARG A 664 -35.46 -7.04 -14.98
CA ARG A 664 -35.83 -7.14 -16.39
C ARG A 664 -34.69 -6.76 -17.32
N GLU A 665 -33.89 -5.77 -16.94
CA GLU A 665 -32.89 -5.16 -17.83
C GLU A 665 -31.46 -5.64 -17.62
N LEU A 666 -31.07 -6.05 -16.40
CA LEU A 666 -29.70 -6.48 -16.15
C LEU A 666 -29.44 -7.82 -16.84
N GLN A 667 -28.37 -7.83 -17.64
CA GLN A 667 -27.87 -9.00 -18.35
C GLN A 667 -26.46 -9.34 -17.88
N ALA A 668 -26.16 -10.63 -17.76
CA ALA A 668 -24.80 -11.13 -17.54
C ALA A 668 -24.34 -11.90 -18.79
N VAL A 669 -23.11 -11.62 -19.24
CA VAL A 669 -22.54 -12.23 -20.44
C VAL A 669 -21.92 -13.57 -20.07
N SER A 670 -22.40 -14.63 -20.72
CA SER A 670 -21.75 -15.95 -20.72
C SER A 670 -20.70 -16.03 -21.80
N TRP A 671 -19.64 -16.78 -21.52
CA TRP A 671 -18.59 -17.06 -22.48
C TRP A 671 -18.09 -18.49 -22.31
N VAL A 672 -18.24 -19.28 -23.37
CA VAL A 672 -17.74 -20.65 -23.43
C VAL A 672 -16.82 -20.79 -24.64
N SER A 673 -15.64 -21.34 -24.42
CA SER A 673 -14.63 -21.63 -25.44
C SER A 673 -14.08 -23.04 -25.27
N GLU A 674 -13.55 -23.58 -26.36
CA GLU A 674 -12.69 -24.76 -26.34
C GLU A 674 -11.27 -24.37 -26.73
N TRP A 675 -10.27 -25.07 -26.19
CA TRP A 675 -8.87 -24.89 -26.54
C TRP A 675 -8.17 -26.22 -26.78
N SER A 676 -7.28 -26.26 -27.77
CA SER A 676 -6.30 -27.34 -27.95
C SER A 676 -4.98 -26.77 -28.47
N GLU A 677 -3.89 -27.53 -28.32
CA GLU A 677 -2.58 -27.13 -28.85
C GLU A 677 -2.59 -26.93 -30.37
N THR A 678 -3.38 -27.73 -31.10
CA THR A 678 -3.42 -27.71 -32.57
C THR A 678 -4.36 -26.66 -33.14
N GLU A 679 -5.51 -26.43 -32.52
CA GLU A 679 -6.55 -25.53 -33.04
C GLU A 679 -6.52 -24.14 -32.37
N GLY A 680 -5.82 -23.99 -31.25
CA GLY A 680 -5.85 -22.77 -30.45
C GLY A 680 -7.20 -22.58 -29.76
N LEU A 681 -7.52 -21.33 -29.42
CA LEU A 681 -8.75 -20.96 -28.72
C LEU A 681 -9.89 -20.75 -29.73
N LYS A 682 -11.01 -21.45 -29.53
CA LYS A 682 -12.23 -21.31 -30.34
C LYS A 682 -13.43 -21.00 -29.45
N HIS A 683 -14.15 -19.93 -29.76
CA HIS A 683 -15.35 -19.55 -29.03
C HIS A 683 -16.55 -20.38 -29.48
N LEU A 684 -17.26 -20.97 -28.53
CA LEU A 684 -18.40 -21.84 -28.76
C LEU A 684 -19.72 -21.09 -28.54
N TYR A 685 -19.83 -20.37 -27.43
CA TYR A 685 -21.03 -19.63 -27.06
C TYR A 685 -20.65 -18.32 -26.37
N VAL A 686 -21.16 -17.20 -26.88
CA VAL A 686 -21.03 -15.87 -26.28
C VAL A 686 -22.36 -15.17 -26.44
N ASP A 687 -23.15 -15.08 -25.36
CA ASP A 687 -24.45 -14.43 -25.36
C ASP A 687 -24.84 -14.00 -23.94
N THR A 688 -25.96 -13.30 -23.82
CA THR A 688 -26.65 -12.95 -22.58
C THR A 688 -27.94 -13.75 -22.36
N GLU A 689 -28.38 -14.56 -23.35
CA GLU A 689 -29.60 -15.39 -23.25
C GLU A 689 -29.53 -16.40 -22.10
N TYR A 690 -28.50 -17.25 -22.08
CA TYR A 690 -28.17 -18.04 -20.90
C TYR A 690 -27.09 -17.28 -20.10
N PRO A 691 -27.39 -16.75 -18.91
CA PRO A 691 -26.51 -15.79 -18.25
C PRO A 691 -25.41 -16.46 -17.41
N SER A 692 -24.25 -15.80 -17.34
CA SER A 692 -23.20 -16.07 -16.35
C SER A 692 -22.71 -17.52 -16.30
N SER A 693 -22.33 -18.10 -17.45
CA SER A 693 -21.79 -19.46 -17.54
C SER A 693 -20.63 -19.67 -16.56
N SER A 694 -20.77 -20.67 -15.70
CA SER A 694 -19.78 -21.04 -14.69
C SER A 694 -18.99 -22.28 -15.11
N THR A 695 -19.67 -23.28 -15.66
CA THR A 695 -19.05 -24.54 -16.14
C THR A 695 -19.59 -24.91 -17.51
N ALA A 696 -18.71 -25.45 -18.35
CA ALA A 696 -19.09 -26.06 -19.62
C ALA A 696 -18.38 -27.41 -19.76
N VAL A 697 -19.14 -28.44 -20.12
CA VAL A 697 -18.65 -29.81 -20.32
C VAL A 697 -19.14 -30.35 -21.66
N ARG A 698 -18.43 -31.32 -22.21
CA ARG A 698 -18.82 -31.96 -23.48
C ARG A 698 -18.39 -33.43 -23.51
N ASP A 699 -19.38 -34.31 -23.69
CA ASP A 699 -19.16 -35.69 -24.09
C ASP A 699 -18.99 -35.72 -25.61
N ALA A 700 -17.73 -35.75 -26.05
CA ALA A 700 -17.41 -35.79 -27.48
C ALA A 700 -17.86 -37.08 -28.16
N GLY A 701 -17.96 -38.19 -27.41
CA GLY A 701 -18.41 -39.49 -27.93
C GLY A 701 -19.90 -39.51 -28.26
N LYS A 702 -20.71 -38.77 -27.51
CA LYS A 702 -22.16 -38.61 -27.75
C LYS A 702 -22.51 -37.33 -28.52
N GLY A 703 -21.56 -36.42 -28.68
CA GLY A 703 -21.79 -35.10 -29.27
C GLY A 703 -22.78 -34.29 -28.45
N VAL A 704 -22.68 -34.35 -27.11
CA VAL A 704 -23.56 -33.63 -26.19
C VAL A 704 -22.72 -32.69 -25.35
N GLY A 705 -23.17 -31.45 -25.23
CA GLY A 705 -22.56 -30.50 -24.32
C GLY A 705 -23.55 -29.82 -23.41
N ILE A 706 -23.06 -29.39 -22.26
CA ILE A 706 -23.84 -28.77 -21.20
C ILE A 706 -23.10 -27.52 -20.73
N ILE A 707 -23.82 -26.41 -20.58
CA ILE A 707 -23.38 -25.18 -19.93
C ILE A 707 -24.25 -24.98 -18.70
N SER A 708 -23.62 -24.83 -17.54
CA SER A 708 -24.27 -24.35 -16.32
C SER A 708 -23.87 -22.91 -16.03
N GLY A 709 -24.65 -22.24 -15.19
CA GLY A 709 -24.49 -20.82 -14.94
C GLY A 709 -24.72 -20.44 -13.49
N LEU A 710 -23.85 -19.53 -13.03
CA LEU A 710 -23.95 -18.84 -11.77
C LEU A 710 -25.19 -17.92 -11.80
N TYR A 711 -26.19 -18.20 -10.96
CA TYR A 711 -27.50 -17.53 -10.97
C TYR A 711 -28.40 -17.74 -12.20
N ALA A 712 -28.06 -18.66 -13.09
CA ALA A 712 -28.93 -19.06 -14.19
C ALA A 712 -30.06 -19.99 -13.70
N LYS A 713 -31.20 -19.99 -14.39
CA LYS A 713 -32.23 -21.02 -14.24
C LYS A 713 -31.96 -22.14 -15.24
N GLY A 714 -32.06 -23.39 -14.80
CA GLY A 714 -31.80 -24.53 -15.66
C GLY A 714 -30.34 -24.65 -16.12
N ILE A 715 -30.14 -25.48 -17.14
CA ILE A 715 -28.86 -25.68 -17.84
C ILE A 715 -29.07 -25.58 -19.34
N LEU A 716 -28.10 -25.03 -20.07
CA LEU A 716 -28.12 -25.01 -21.53
C LEU A 716 -27.49 -26.30 -22.05
N ILE A 717 -28.20 -26.98 -22.93
CA ILE A 717 -27.76 -28.23 -23.56
C ILE A 717 -27.72 -28.03 -25.06
N TRP A 718 -26.63 -28.50 -25.69
CA TRP A 718 -26.55 -28.56 -27.14
C TRP A 718 -26.16 -29.97 -27.58
N ARG A 719 -26.52 -30.29 -28.83
CA ARG A 719 -26.14 -31.55 -29.48
C ARG A 719 -25.50 -31.24 -30.81
N ASP A 720 -24.37 -31.87 -31.09
CA ASP A 720 -23.67 -31.74 -32.36
C ASP A 720 -24.61 -32.17 -33.50
N ALA A 721 -24.52 -31.48 -34.64
CA ALA A 721 -25.28 -31.85 -35.82
C ALA A 721 -24.86 -33.26 -36.26
N LYS A 722 -25.85 -34.17 -36.34
CA LYS A 722 -25.65 -35.55 -36.81
C LYS A 722 -25.22 -35.63 -38.26
#